data_AF-A0A1A6GMU5-F1
#
_entry.id   AF-A0A1A6GMU5-F1
#
_cell.length_a   1.000
_cell.length_b   1.000
_cell.length_c   1.000
_cell.angle_alpha   90.00
_cell.angle_beta   90.00
_cell.angle_gamma   90.00
#
_symmetry.space_group_name_H-M   'P 1'
#
loop_
_entity.id
_entity.type
_entity.pdbx_description
1 polymer ?
#
loop_
_entity_poly.entity_id
_entity_poly.type
_entity_poly.pdbx_seq_one_letter_code
_entity_poly.pdbx_strand_id
1 'polypeptide(L)'
;MADRAALEELVRLQGEHVRGLKQQKASAEQIEEEVAKLLKLKAQLGHDEGKQKFVLKTPKGTRDYSPRQMAVREKVFDVIIRCFKRHGAEVIDTPVFELKVPFARYLAMNKLTNIKRYHIAKVYRRDNPAMTRGRYREFYQCDFDIAGQFDPMIPDAECLKIMCEILGSLQIGNFLVKVNDRRILDGMFAVCGVPDSKFRTICSSVDKLDKLLQDPKLSQNKQALEGLGDLKLLFEYLTLFGIDDKISFDLSLARGLDYYTGVIYEAVLLQMPTQAGEEPLGVGSVAAGGRYDGLVGMFDPKGRKVPCVGLSIGVERIFSIVEQRLEALEERVRTTETQVLVASAQKKLLEERLKLVSELWDAGIKAELLYKKNPKLLNQLQYCEEAGIPLVAILGEQELKDGVVKLRSVTSREEQWCERVNPENKAALEAWVRETGIRLVQVNGQRKYGGPPPGWVGSPPPSGSEVFIGRLPQDVYEHQLIPLFQRVGRLYEFRLMMTFSGLNRGFAYARYSSRRGAQAAIATLHNHQLRPSCQLLVCRSTEKCELTVDGLPPSLNRSTLLLALQPLGPCLQETLLLPSPGSAPSQIALLKFSTHRAAAMAKKALVEGQSRLCGEQVAVEWLKPDLKQHFRQQLAGPSLRFLRPDGSQLAQSRARLGSQGARAALQLLCQRMKLGSPVFLTKCLGTGPAGWHRFWYQVVIPGHPVPFSGLIWVVLASDWQNGHEVAKDAVSAQLLETLSESRTSLWSPGAEAGIMVKQ
;
A
#
# COMPACT_ATOMS: atom_id res chain seq x y z
N MET A 1 48.89 -28.40 47.10
CA MET A 1 49.18 -28.17 45.66
C MET A 1 49.33 -29.47 44.86
N ALA A 2 50.00 -30.51 45.37
CA ALA A 2 50.13 -31.81 44.68
C ALA A 2 48.79 -32.53 44.37
N ASP A 3 47.79 -32.37 45.25
CA ASP A 3 46.49 -33.06 45.13
C ASP A 3 45.59 -32.50 44.01
N ARG A 4 45.71 -31.19 43.72
CA ARG A 4 44.89 -30.51 42.70
C ARG A 4 45.37 -30.82 41.28
N ALA A 5 46.69 -30.81 41.06
CA ALA A 5 47.28 -31.12 39.76
C ALA A 5 46.99 -32.58 39.33
N ALA A 6 46.99 -33.52 40.28
CA ALA A 6 46.60 -34.91 40.02
C ALA A 6 45.12 -35.03 39.63
N LEU A 7 44.23 -34.29 40.30
CA LEU A 7 42.80 -34.26 39.95
C LEU A 7 42.54 -33.60 38.59
N GLU A 8 43.28 -32.53 38.24
CA GLU A 8 43.21 -31.86 36.94
C GLU A 8 43.59 -32.83 35.81
N GLU A 9 44.62 -33.63 36.01
CA GLU A 9 45.05 -34.64 35.05
C GLU A 9 44.02 -35.78 34.89
N LEU A 10 43.40 -36.23 35.98
CA LEU A 10 42.31 -37.21 35.93
C LEU A 10 41.08 -36.67 35.17
N VAL A 11 40.73 -35.39 35.36
CA VAL A 11 39.66 -34.73 34.60
C VAL A 11 40.02 -34.63 33.12
N ARG A 12 41.29 -34.36 32.80
CA ARG A 12 41.78 -34.31 31.40
C ARG A 12 41.63 -35.67 30.73
N LEU A 13 42.14 -36.73 31.36
CA LEU A 13 42.09 -38.11 30.85
C LEU A 13 40.65 -38.60 30.70
N GLN A 14 39.80 -38.37 31.69
CA GLN A 14 38.38 -38.74 31.63
C GLN A 14 37.65 -37.95 30.52
N GLY A 15 38.00 -36.69 30.30
CA GLY A 15 37.47 -35.88 29.21
C GLY A 15 37.89 -36.36 27.81
N GLU A 16 39.12 -36.86 27.68
CA GLU A 16 39.61 -37.50 26.45
C GLU A 16 38.91 -38.81 26.17
N HIS A 17 38.67 -39.63 27.20
CA HIS A 17 37.92 -40.87 27.08
C HIS A 17 36.50 -40.66 26.56
N VAL A 18 35.76 -39.69 27.14
CA VAL A 18 34.41 -39.32 26.67
C VAL A 18 34.42 -38.81 25.22
N ARG A 19 35.46 -38.06 24.81
CA ARG A 19 35.60 -37.61 23.41
C ARG A 19 35.86 -38.78 22.46
N GLY A 20 36.70 -39.73 22.86
CA GLY A 20 36.96 -40.96 22.10
C GLY A 20 35.68 -41.78 21.89
N LEU A 21 34.90 -41.99 22.96
CA LEU A 21 33.61 -42.71 22.87
C LEU A 21 32.61 -42.04 21.93
N LYS A 22 32.55 -40.71 21.91
CA LYS A 22 31.71 -39.94 20.98
C LYS A 22 32.17 -40.06 19.53
N GLN A 23 33.49 -40.07 19.29
CA GLN A 23 34.04 -40.29 17.95
C GLN A 23 33.80 -41.71 17.45
N GLN A 24 33.87 -42.69 18.34
CA GLN A 24 33.62 -44.11 18.04
C GLN A 24 32.12 -44.46 17.97
N LYS A 25 31.21 -43.48 18.18
CA LYS A 25 29.75 -43.67 18.21
C LYS A 25 29.29 -44.79 19.16
N ALA A 26 29.87 -44.82 20.36
CA ALA A 26 29.43 -45.72 21.44
C ALA A 26 27.96 -45.47 21.83
N SER A 27 27.36 -46.38 22.60
CA SER A 27 25.95 -46.27 23.00
C SER A 27 25.71 -45.03 23.86
N ALA A 28 24.50 -44.47 23.80
CA ALA A 28 24.14 -43.27 24.55
C ALA A 28 24.30 -43.46 26.06
N GLU A 29 23.94 -44.64 26.57
CA GLU A 29 24.06 -45.03 27.98
C GLU A 29 25.51 -45.02 28.46
N GLN A 30 26.43 -45.58 27.66
CA GLN A 30 27.87 -45.59 27.97
C GLN A 30 28.46 -44.17 28.00
N ILE A 31 28.05 -43.31 27.06
CA ILE A 31 28.51 -41.93 27.02
C ILE A 31 27.98 -41.14 28.22
N GLU A 32 26.73 -41.36 28.62
CA GLU A 32 26.13 -40.68 29.78
C GLU A 32 26.79 -41.09 31.10
N GLU A 33 27.09 -42.38 31.28
CA GLU A 33 27.79 -42.88 32.46
C GLU A 33 29.19 -42.23 32.62
N GLU A 34 29.96 -42.21 31.54
CA GLU A 34 31.32 -41.63 31.55
C GLU A 34 31.31 -40.10 31.69
N VAL A 35 30.27 -39.43 31.18
CA VAL A 35 30.03 -38.00 31.42
C VAL A 35 29.68 -37.73 32.89
N ALA A 36 28.91 -38.60 33.55
CA ALA A 36 28.59 -38.47 34.96
C ALA A 36 29.85 -38.62 35.84
N LYS A 37 30.75 -39.55 35.50
CA LYS A 37 32.07 -39.70 36.16
C LYS A 37 32.93 -38.44 36.00
N LEU A 38 32.97 -37.87 34.79
CA LEU A 38 33.67 -36.60 34.52
C LEU A 38 33.11 -35.44 35.35
N LEU A 39 31.79 -35.34 35.50
CA LEU A 39 31.14 -34.29 36.28
C LEU A 39 31.44 -34.44 37.79
N LYS A 40 31.49 -35.67 38.31
CA LYS A 40 31.89 -35.93 39.71
C LYS A 40 33.34 -35.52 39.96
N LEU A 41 34.27 -35.87 39.06
CA LEU A 41 35.68 -35.46 39.17
C LEU A 41 35.84 -33.93 39.12
N LYS A 42 35.07 -33.25 38.25
CA LYS A 42 35.04 -31.78 38.20
C LYS A 42 34.46 -31.12 39.45
N ALA A 43 33.49 -31.75 40.10
CA ALA A 43 32.93 -31.25 41.36
C ALA A 43 33.96 -31.30 42.51
N GLN A 44 34.86 -32.30 42.51
CA GLN A 44 35.91 -32.45 43.52
C GLN A 44 37.04 -31.42 43.38
N LEU A 45 37.24 -30.84 42.20
CA LEU A 45 38.21 -29.76 41.98
C LEU A 45 37.84 -28.44 42.68
N GLY A 46 36.64 -28.36 43.26
CA GLY A 46 36.06 -27.10 43.72
C GLY A 46 35.72 -26.20 42.54
N HIS A 47 34.78 -25.27 42.75
CA HIS A 47 34.55 -24.22 41.76
C HIS A 47 35.81 -23.37 41.68
N ASP A 48 36.60 -23.59 40.63
CA ASP A 48 37.59 -22.61 40.24
C ASP A 48 36.81 -21.34 39.88
N GLU A 49 36.85 -20.32 40.75
CA GLU A 49 36.51 -18.93 40.40
C GLU A 49 37.53 -18.35 39.41
N GLY A 50 38.19 -19.21 38.62
CA GLY A 50 38.83 -18.84 37.38
C GLY A 50 37.76 -18.26 36.48
N LYS A 51 37.69 -16.92 36.46
CA LYS A 51 36.92 -16.06 35.54
C LYS A 51 36.17 -16.91 34.53
N GLN A 52 34.90 -17.24 34.78
CA GLN A 52 34.07 -17.86 33.75
C GLN A 52 34.24 -16.99 32.51
N LYS A 53 34.97 -17.50 31.52
CA LYS A 53 35.25 -16.74 30.30
C LYS A 53 33.89 -16.48 29.69
N PHE A 54 33.41 -15.26 29.84
CA PHE A 54 32.11 -14.87 29.32
C PHE A 54 32.11 -15.18 27.83
N VAL A 55 31.33 -16.19 27.43
CA VAL A 55 31.21 -16.59 26.03
C VAL A 55 30.04 -15.82 25.47
N LEU A 56 30.33 -14.83 24.61
CA LEU A 56 29.32 -14.11 23.85
C LEU A 56 28.60 -15.10 22.93
N LYS A 57 27.34 -15.41 23.25
CA LYS A 57 26.49 -16.31 22.46
C LYS A 57 25.03 -15.97 22.68
N THR A 58 24.21 -16.26 21.69
CA THR A 58 22.75 -16.25 21.83
C THR A 58 22.28 -17.37 22.76
N PRO A 59 21.08 -17.25 23.36
CA PRO A 59 20.44 -18.37 24.05
C PRO A 59 20.37 -19.63 23.18
N LYS A 60 20.52 -20.81 23.81
CA LYS A 60 20.52 -22.09 23.11
C LYS A 60 19.25 -22.25 22.26
N GLY A 61 19.42 -22.51 20.95
CA GLY A 61 18.32 -22.70 20.02
C GLY A 61 17.72 -21.39 19.48
N THR A 62 18.37 -20.25 19.71
CA THR A 62 18.04 -18.95 19.10
C THR A 62 19.22 -18.47 18.24
N ARG A 63 18.96 -17.57 17.30
CA ARG A 63 19.98 -17.01 16.41
C ARG A 63 19.67 -15.56 16.08
N ASP A 64 20.72 -14.81 15.78
CA ASP A 64 20.59 -13.52 15.11
C ASP A 64 20.31 -13.73 13.62
N TYR A 65 19.67 -12.75 12.99
CA TYR A 65 19.50 -12.68 11.55
C TYR A 65 20.41 -11.60 10.99
N SER A 66 21.40 -11.98 10.18
CA SER A 66 22.29 -11.02 9.53
C SER A 66 21.54 -10.19 8.46
N PRO A 67 22.08 -9.04 8.00
CA PRO A 67 21.44 -8.25 6.94
C PRO A 67 21.12 -9.06 5.67
N ARG A 68 21.99 -10.00 5.29
CA ARG A 68 21.77 -10.91 4.14
C ARG A 68 20.57 -11.82 4.40
N GLN A 69 20.50 -12.43 5.58
CA GLN A 69 19.38 -13.30 5.97
C GLN A 69 18.07 -12.51 6.09
N MET A 70 18.13 -11.27 6.57
CA MET A 70 16.97 -10.37 6.62
C MET A 70 16.46 -10.03 5.23
N ALA A 71 17.33 -9.73 4.26
CA ALA A 71 16.91 -9.46 2.87
C ALA A 71 16.20 -10.67 2.24
N VAL A 72 16.72 -11.90 2.44
CA VAL A 72 16.06 -13.14 1.99
C VAL A 72 14.69 -13.30 2.67
N ARG A 73 14.63 -13.07 3.98
CA ARG A 73 13.42 -13.20 4.76
C ARG A 73 12.35 -12.20 4.36
N GLU A 74 12.71 -10.94 4.13
CA GLU A 74 11.80 -9.90 3.64
C GLU A 74 11.22 -10.28 2.28
N LYS A 75 12.04 -10.80 1.36
CA LYS A 75 11.58 -11.29 0.05
C LYS A 75 10.57 -12.43 0.18
N VAL A 76 10.82 -13.39 1.08
CA VAL A 76 9.90 -14.51 1.35
C VAL A 76 8.60 -14.01 2.00
N PHE A 77 8.69 -13.14 3.00
CA PHE A 77 7.52 -12.57 3.65
C PHE A 77 6.68 -11.72 2.71
N ASP A 78 7.30 -10.94 1.82
CA ASP A 78 6.57 -10.16 0.84
C ASP A 78 5.72 -11.05 -0.08
N VAL A 79 6.25 -12.19 -0.54
CA VAL A 79 5.47 -13.18 -1.32
C VAL A 79 4.28 -13.71 -0.53
N ILE A 80 4.51 -14.10 0.73
CA ILE A 80 3.47 -14.64 1.63
C ILE A 80 2.38 -13.60 1.91
N ILE A 81 2.78 -12.39 2.32
CA ILE A 81 1.87 -11.29 2.66
C ILE A 81 1.08 -10.84 1.44
N ARG A 82 1.69 -10.78 0.24
CA ARG A 82 0.96 -10.45 -0.99
C ARG A 82 -0.13 -11.48 -1.29
N CYS A 83 0.11 -12.77 -1.07
CA CYS A 83 -0.91 -13.80 -1.21
C CYS A 83 -2.01 -13.65 -0.14
N PHE A 84 -1.67 -13.50 1.14
CA PHE A 84 -2.67 -13.29 2.20
C PHE A 84 -3.55 -12.06 1.95
N LYS A 85 -2.97 -10.95 1.51
CA LYS A 85 -3.71 -9.73 1.14
C LYS A 85 -4.56 -9.91 -0.11
N ARG A 86 -4.12 -10.69 -1.10
CA ARG A 86 -4.91 -11.03 -2.30
C ARG A 86 -6.20 -11.76 -1.90
N HIS A 87 -6.13 -12.62 -0.90
CA HIS A 87 -7.27 -13.33 -0.33
C HIS A 87 -8.08 -12.48 0.68
N GLY A 88 -7.80 -11.19 0.80
CA GLY A 88 -8.59 -10.26 1.62
C GLY A 88 -8.49 -10.50 3.12
N ALA A 89 -7.40 -11.12 3.60
CA ALA A 89 -7.21 -11.30 5.04
C ALA A 89 -6.74 -10.02 5.73
N GLU A 90 -7.31 -9.78 6.90
CA GLU A 90 -6.87 -8.75 7.84
C GLU A 90 -5.62 -9.20 8.58
N VAL A 91 -4.91 -8.28 9.21
CA VAL A 91 -3.74 -8.60 10.05
C VAL A 91 -4.02 -8.26 11.50
N ILE A 92 -3.66 -9.17 12.40
CA ILE A 92 -3.67 -8.94 13.84
C ILE A 92 -2.27 -9.17 14.41
N ASP A 93 -2.05 -8.69 15.62
CA ASP A 93 -0.90 -9.05 16.41
C ASP A 93 -1.31 -9.33 17.86
N THR A 94 -0.56 -10.17 18.56
CA THR A 94 -0.83 -10.56 19.94
C THR A 94 0.45 -10.46 20.77
N PRO A 95 0.34 -10.21 22.09
CA PRO A 95 1.49 -10.27 22.98
C PRO A 95 2.28 -11.58 22.83
N VAL A 96 3.60 -11.51 23.01
CA VAL A 96 4.51 -12.64 22.80
C VAL A 96 4.38 -13.73 23.86
N PHE A 97 3.95 -13.39 25.08
CA PHE A 97 3.79 -14.31 26.19
C PHE A 97 2.31 -14.58 26.47
N GLU A 98 1.87 -15.81 26.22
CA GLU A 98 0.54 -16.29 26.58
C GLU A 98 0.63 -17.77 26.98
N LEU A 99 -0.21 -18.21 27.91
CA LEU A 99 -0.32 -19.63 28.29
C LEU A 99 -1.21 -20.45 27.33
N LYS A 100 -1.95 -19.76 26.45
CA LYS A 100 -3.10 -20.30 25.69
C LYS A 100 -3.02 -19.90 24.21
N VAL A 101 -3.66 -20.65 23.32
CA VAL A 101 -3.60 -20.43 21.85
C VAL A 101 -4.08 -19.01 21.49
N PRO A 102 -3.20 -18.12 20.96
CA PRO A 102 -3.46 -16.67 20.93
C PRO A 102 -4.68 -16.24 20.13
N PHE A 103 -4.96 -16.90 19.00
CA PHE A 103 -6.06 -16.52 18.10
C PHE A 103 -7.43 -16.92 18.65
N ALA A 104 -7.58 -18.14 19.18
CA ALA A 104 -8.84 -18.58 19.78
C ALA A 104 -9.23 -17.69 20.98
N ARG A 105 -8.26 -17.32 21.81
CA ARG A 105 -8.44 -16.32 22.88
C ARG A 105 -8.82 -14.95 22.30
N TYR A 106 -8.20 -14.50 21.20
CA TYR A 106 -8.54 -13.22 20.55
C TYR A 106 -10.02 -13.17 20.14
N LEU A 107 -10.51 -14.24 19.50
CA LEU A 107 -11.90 -14.36 19.08
C LEU A 107 -12.87 -14.29 20.27
N ALA A 108 -12.63 -15.12 21.28
CA ALA A 108 -13.47 -15.19 22.47
C ALA A 108 -13.50 -13.86 23.25
N MET A 109 -12.35 -13.23 23.45
CA MET A 109 -12.22 -11.98 24.19
C MET A 109 -12.96 -10.82 23.50
N ASN A 110 -12.87 -10.74 22.18
CA ASN A 110 -13.55 -9.70 21.39
C ASN A 110 -14.97 -10.12 20.97
N LYS A 111 -15.44 -11.30 21.40
CA LYS A 111 -16.74 -11.89 21.07
C LYS A 111 -16.99 -12.03 19.58
N LEU A 112 -15.94 -12.11 18.76
CA LEU A 112 -16.02 -12.21 17.31
C LEU A 112 -16.51 -13.60 16.91
N THR A 113 -17.42 -13.63 15.93
CA THR A 113 -17.93 -14.87 15.33
C THR A 113 -17.42 -15.09 13.92
N ASN A 114 -16.87 -14.06 13.27
CA ASN A 114 -16.35 -14.14 11.92
C ASN A 114 -15.14 -13.20 11.78
N ILE A 115 -14.03 -13.72 11.27
CA ILE A 115 -12.87 -12.95 10.84
C ILE A 115 -12.01 -13.81 9.91
N LYS A 116 -11.45 -13.20 8.87
CA LYS A 116 -10.43 -13.80 8.01
C LYS A 116 -9.12 -13.04 8.22
N ARG A 117 -8.10 -13.69 8.78
CA ARG A 117 -6.88 -13.02 9.22
C ARG A 117 -5.61 -13.76 8.86
N TYR A 118 -4.50 -13.04 8.83
CA TYR A 118 -3.16 -13.60 8.91
C TYR A 118 -2.37 -13.02 10.09
N HIS A 119 -1.39 -13.77 10.58
CA HIS A 119 -0.49 -13.36 11.67
C HIS A 119 0.90 -13.93 11.42
N ILE A 120 1.92 -13.06 11.37
CA ILE A 120 3.31 -13.46 11.15
C ILE A 120 4.11 -13.03 12.36
N ALA A 121 4.49 -13.99 13.20
CA ALA A 121 5.18 -13.73 14.46
C ALA A 121 6.15 -14.86 14.82
N LYS A 122 7.05 -14.56 15.77
CA LYS A 122 7.91 -15.58 16.38
C LYS A 122 7.12 -16.39 17.39
N VAL A 123 7.41 -17.68 17.44
CA VAL A 123 6.92 -18.61 18.46
C VAL A 123 8.09 -19.24 19.20
N TYR A 124 7.80 -19.67 20.43
CA TYR A 124 8.81 -20.17 21.36
C TYR A 124 8.46 -21.58 21.81
N ARG A 125 9.31 -22.56 21.50
CA ARG A 125 9.14 -23.96 21.92
C ARG A 125 10.40 -24.43 22.60
N ARG A 126 10.28 -24.99 23.81
CA ARG A 126 11.43 -25.54 24.56
C ARG A 126 11.85 -26.94 24.06
N ASP A 127 11.77 -27.15 22.75
CA ASP A 127 12.19 -28.37 22.09
C ASP A 127 13.70 -28.59 22.21
N ASN A 128 14.13 -29.81 21.90
CA ASN A 128 15.54 -30.12 21.67
C ASN A 128 15.95 -29.55 20.30
N PRO A 129 16.76 -28.47 20.26
CA PRO A 129 17.08 -27.81 19.01
C PRO A 129 18.03 -28.68 18.19
N ALA A 130 17.77 -28.77 16.89
CA ALA A 130 18.64 -29.40 15.90
C ALA A 130 18.93 -28.36 14.81
N MET A 131 19.95 -27.53 15.05
CA MET A 131 20.25 -26.36 14.20
C MET A 131 20.53 -26.76 12.75
N THR A 132 21.21 -27.90 12.53
CA THR A 132 21.49 -28.45 11.19
C THR A 132 20.24 -28.90 10.43
N ARG A 133 19.12 -29.10 11.14
CA ARG A 133 17.82 -29.51 10.59
C ARG A 133 16.77 -28.39 10.65
N GLY A 134 17.18 -27.15 10.98
CA GLY A 134 16.27 -26.01 11.07
C GLY A 134 15.28 -26.06 12.24
N ARG A 135 15.53 -26.88 13.27
CA ARG A 135 14.68 -26.97 14.46
C ARG A 135 15.22 -26.04 15.56
N TYR A 136 14.59 -24.89 15.68
CA TYR A 136 14.95 -23.84 16.64
C TYR A 136 13.99 -23.82 17.83
N ARG A 137 14.38 -23.11 18.89
CA ARG A 137 13.50 -22.79 20.03
C ARG A 137 12.74 -21.50 19.83
N GLU A 138 13.28 -20.58 19.04
CA GLU A 138 12.62 -19.38 18.55
C GLU A 138 12.61 -19.45 17.02
N PHE A 139 11.43 -19.36 16.41
CA PHE A 139 11.27 -19.38 14.96
C PHE A 139 9.98 -18.69 14.52
N TYR A 140 9.89 -18.32 13.24
CA TYR A 140 8.68 -17.72 12.69
C TYR A 140 7.62 -18.73 12.29
N GLN A 141 6.36 -18.38 12.57
CA GLN A 141 5.19 -18.97 11.94
C GLN A 141 4.45 -17.89 11.13
N CYS A 142 3.93 -18.29 9.98
CA CYS A 142 3.10 -17.43 9.14
C CYS A 142 1.73 -18.09 9.01
N ASP A 143 0.81 -17.64 9.87
CA ASP A 143 -0.48 -18.26 10.05
C ASP A 143 -1.54 -17.49 9.26
N PHE A 144 -2.49 -18.21 8.67
CA PHE A 144 -3.67 -17.67 8.01
C PHE A 144 -4.87 -18.49 8.43
N ASP A 145 -5.94 -17.83 8.87
CA ASP A 145 -7.10 -18.49 9.42
C ASP A 145 -8.40 -17.79 9.02
N ILE A 146 -9.41 -18.61 8.76
CA ILE A 146 -10.78 -18.23 8.48
C ILE A 146 -11.63 -18.75 9.64
N ALA A 147 -12.16 -17.84 10.45
CA ALA A 147 -13.09 -18.15 11.52
C ALA A 147 -14.49 -17.73 11.12
N GLY A 148 -15.48 -18.60 11.31
CA GLY A 148 -16.89 -18.32 11.07
C GLY A 148 -17.68 -19.54 10.60
N GLN A 149 -19.00 -19.44 10.74
CA GLN A 149 -19.92 -20.41 10.16
C GLN A 149 -20.15 -20.08 8.68
N PHE A 150 -19.77 -21.00 7.81
CA PHE A 150 -19.90 -20.89 6.36
C PHE A 150 -20.43 -22.20 5.78
N ASP A 151 -20.71 -22.19 4.47
CA ASP A 151 -21.04 -23.41 3.74
C ASP A 151 -19.84 -24.37 3.69
N PRO A 152 -20.10 -25.70 3.67
CA PRO A 152 -19.05 -26.71 3.84
C PRO A 152 -17.92 -26.59 2.82
N MET A 153 -16.70 -26.81 3.29
CA MET A 153 -15.47 -26.98 2.50
C MET A 153 -14.98 -25.80 1.65
N ILE A 154 -15.75 -24.71 1.50
CA ILE A 154 -15.31 -23.53 0.74
C ILE A 154 -14.09 -22.86 1.40
N PRO A 155 -14.09 -22.55 2.72
CA PRO A 155 -12.92 -21.95 3.36
C PRO A 155 -11.72 -22.90 3.41
N ASP A 156 -11.98 -24.21 3.55
CA ASP A 156 -10.98 -25.27 3.56
C ASP A 156 -10.24 -25.36 2.23
N ALA A 157 -10.98 -25.29 1.12
CA ALA A 157 -10.43 -25.22 -0.23
C ALA A 157 -9.62 -23.94 -0.45
N GLU A 158 -10.09 -22.79 0.06
CA GLU A 158 -9.36 -21.51 -0.02
C GLU A 158 -8.00 -21.60 0.71
N CYS A 159 -7.95 -22.24 1.88
CA CYS A 159 -6.69 -22.46 2.60
C CYS A 159 -5.68 -23.30 1.79
N LEU A 160 -6.13 -24.38 1.15
CA LEU A 160 -5.27 -25.19 0.28
C LEU A 160 -4.81 -24.40 -0.95
N LYS A 161 -5.69 -23.57 -1.54
CA LYS A 161 -5.32 -22.67 -2.64
C LYS A 161 -4.21 -21.69 -2.23
N ILE A 162 -4.36 -21.02 -1.09
CA ILE A 162 -3.34 -20.10 -0.55
C ILE A 162 -2.01 -20.81 -0.35
N MET A 163 -2.04 -22.03 0.21
CA MET A 163 -0.83 -22.83 0.41
C MET A 163 -0.13 -23.12 -0.92
N CYS A 164 -0.85 -23.57 -1.93
CA CYS A 164 -0.31 -23.84 -3.27
C CYS A 164 0.22 -22.58 -3.96
N GLU A 165 -0.49 -21.45 -3.86
CA GLU A 165 -0.04 -20.16 -4.43
C GLU A 165 1.27 -19.68 -3.81
N ILE A 166 1.39 -19.76 -2.48
CA ILE A 166 2.60 -19.37 -1.76
C ILE A 166 3.77 -20.26 -2.16
N LEU A 167 3.61 -21.58 -2.05
CA LEU A 167 4.70 -22.53 -2.35
C LEU A 167 5.12 -22.46 -3.83
N GLY A 168 4.17 -22.29 -4.74
CA GLY A 168 4.43 -22.09 -6.17
C GLY A 168 5.17 -20.76 -6.45
N SER A 169 4.79 -19.68 -5.78
CA SER A 169 5.40 -18.35 -5.97
C SER A 169 6.82 -18.26 -5.40
N LEU A 170 7.13 -19.04 -4.36
CA LEU A 170 8.45 -19.06 -3.73
C LEU A 170 9.51 -19.80 -4.56
N GLN A 171 9.10 -20.59 -5.57
CA GLN A 171 10.01 -21.31 -6.47
C GLN A 171 11.06 -22.17 -5.71
N ILE A 172 10.60 -22.93 -4.71
CA ILE A 172 11.44 -23.76 -3.84
C ILE A 172 11.48 -25.25 -4.25
N GLY A 173 11.17 -25.52 -5.52
CA GLY A 173 11.03 -26.86 -6.07
C GLY A 173 9.59 -27.36 -6.07
N ASN A 174 9.41 -28.61 -6.51
CA ASN A 174 8.11 -29.26 -6.52
C ASN A 174 7.67 -29.61 -5.09
N PHE A 175 6.37 -29.58 -4.87
CA PHE A 175 5.76 -29.91 -3.59
C PHE A 175 4.49 -30.73 -3.80
N LEU A 176 4.10 -31.45 -2.76
CA LEU A 176 2.84 -32.19 -2.69
C LEU A 176 2.14 -31.81 -1.38
N VAL A 177 0.83 -31.62 -1.44
CA VAL A 177 0.01 -31.36 -0.26
C VAL A 177 -0.78 -32.62 0.08
N LYS A 178 -0.44 -33.23 1.20
CA LYS A 178 -1.15 -34.38 1.75
C LYS A 178 -2.40 -33.87 2.47
N VAL A 179 -3.54 -34.52 2.25
CA VAL A 179 -4.82 -34.18 2.87
C VAL A 179 -5.44 -35.43 3.49
N ASN A 180 -6.07 -35.28 4.65
CA ASN A 180 -6.88 -36.29 5.31
C ASN A 180 -7.98 -35.62 6.14
N ASP A 181 -8.82 -36.38 6.83
CA ASP A 181 -9.82 -35.86 7.76
C ASP A 181 -9.80 -36.62 9.10
N ARG A 182 -9.88 -35.88 10.21
CA ARG A 182 -9.87 -36.42 11.57
C ARG A 182 -10.96 -37.48 11.79
N ARG A 183 -12.16 -37.26 11.24
CA ARG A 183 -13.33 -38.14 11.40
C ARG A 183 -13.17 -39.45 10.63
N ILE A 184 -12.44 -39.43 9.51
CA ILE A 184 -12.09 -40.66 8.77
C ILE A 184 -11.14 -41.51 9.61
N LEU A 185 -10.14 -40.90 10.25
CA LEU A 185 -9.22 -41.59 11.15
C LEU A 185 -9.97 -42.23 12.33
N ASP A 186 -10.86 -41.49 13.00
CA ASP A 186 -11.66 -42.00 14.12
C ASP A 186 -12.56 -43.17 13.69
N GLY A 187 -13.26 -43.02 12.57
CA GLY A 187 -14.12 -44.08 12.07
C GLY A 187 -13.34 -45.33 11.66
N MET A 188 -12.17 -45.16 11.04
CA MET A 188 -11.28 -46.27 10.71
C MET A 188 -10.77 -46.99 11.97
N PHE A 189 -10.40 -46.25 13.02
CA PHE A 189 -9.99 -46.85 14.30
C PHE A 189 -11.12 -47.63 14.98
N ALA A 190 -12.34 -47.08 14.96
CA ALA A 190 -13.51 -47.75 15.51
C ALA A 190 -13.84 -49.05 14.77
N VAL A 191 -13.66 -49.08 13.45
CA VAL A 191 -13.96 -50.24 12.59
C VAL A 191 -12.89 -51.33 12.67
N CYS A 192 -11.61 -50.96 12.73
CA CYS A 192 -10.52 -51.92 12.61
C CYS A 192 -10.13 -52.58 13.95
N GLY A 193 -10.65 -52.11 15.10
CA GLY A 193 -10.36 -52.69 16.42
C GLY A 193 -8.86 -52.67 16.79
N VAL A 194 -8.11 -51.73 16.22
CA VAL A 194 -6.64 -51.71 16.24
C VAL A 194 -6.12 -51.07 17.53
N PRO A 195 -5.29 -51.77 18.33
CA PRO A 195 -4.46 -51.14 19.35
C PRO A 195 -3.43 -50.21 18.70
N ASP A 196 -3.15 -49.06 19.32
CA ASP A 196 -2.34 -47.92 18.83
C ASP A 196 -1.00 -48.24 18.13
N SER A 197 -0.48 -49.47 18.25
CA SER A 197 0.86 -49.89 17.82
C SER A 197 1.01 -50.36 16.36
N LYS A 198 -0.03 -50.36 15.52
CA LYS A 198 0.03 -50.95 14.15
C LYS A 198 -0.24 -49.99 12.98
N PHE A 199 -0.08 -48.69 13.18
CA PHE A 199 -0.55 -47.63 12.27
C PHE A 199 0.14 -47.50 10.89
N ARG A 200 1.26 -48.17 10.59
CA ARG A 200 1.98 -47.93 9.33
C ARG A 200 1.65 -48.95 8.25
N THR A 201 0.85 -48.52 7.26
CA THR A 201 1.09 -48.55 5.79
C THR A 201 -0.27 -48.39 5.09
N ILE A 202 -0.34 -47.62 3.98
CA ILE A 202 -1.27 -47.70 2.82
C ILE A 202 -1.93 -46.35 2.39
N CYS A 203 -1.48 -45.91 1.20
CA CYS A 203 -2.21 -45.29 0.06
C CYS A 203 -2.50 -43.79 -0.12
N SER A 204 -2.23 -43.34 -1.38
CA SER A 204 -2.59 -42.08 -2.06
C SER A 204 -3.55 -42.29 -3.25
N SER A 205 -4.63 -41.50 -3.45
CA SER A 205 -5.38 -41.21 -4.72
C SER A 205 -6.88 -40.86 -4.52
N VAL A 206 -7.49 -40.09 -5.44
CA VAL A 206 -8.93 -39.73 -5.48
C VAL A 206 -9.85 -40.92 -5.78
N ASP A 207 -9.46 -41.81 -6.71
CA ASP A 207 -10.18 -43.07 -6.97
C ASP A 207 -10.34 -43.96 -5.73
N LYS A 208 -9.54 -43.72 -4.69
CA LYS A 208 -9.61 -44.45 -3.43
C LYS A 208 -10.69 -43.87 -2.51
N LEU A 209 -11.05 -42.59 -2.62
CA LEU A 209 -12.18 -42.02 -1.88
C LEU A 209 -13.50 -42.67 -2.30
N ASP A 210 -13.74 -42.83 -3.61
CA ASP A 210 -14.94 -43.51 -4.10
C ASP A 210 -14.96 -45.00 -3.69
N LYS A 211 -13.80 -45.67 -3.68
CA LYS A 211 -13.69 -47.05 -3.17
C LYS A 211 -13.93 -47.15 -1.66
N LEU A 212 -13.45 -46.19 -0.87
CA LEU A 212 -13.67 -46.14 0.59
C LEU A 212 -15.12 -45.79 0.94
N LEU A 213 -15.78 -44.93 0.15
CA LEU A 213 -17.21 -44.66 0.26
C LEU A 213 -18.06 -45.92 0.00
N GLN A 214 -17.56 -46.84 -0.83
CA GLN A 214 -18.19 -48.14 -1.11
C GLN A 214 -17.84 -49.23 -0.08
N ASP A 215 -16.91 -48.99 0.85
CA ASP A 215 -16.55 -49.98 1.87
C ASP A 215 -17.70 -50.14 2.88
N PRO A 216 -18.25 -51.36 3.06
CA PRO A 216 -19.43 -51.56 3.88
C PRO A 216 -19.20 -51.34 5.38
N LYS A 217 -17.96 -51.40 5.88
CA LYS A 217 -17.66 -51.17 7.30
C LYS A 217 -17.44 -49.68 7.59
N LEU A 218 -16.77 -48.96 6.70
CA LEU A 218 -16.54 -47.51 6.83
C LEU A 218 -17.81 -46.70 6.52
N SER A 219 -18.60 -47.11 5.53
CA SER A 219 -19.87 -46.44 5.18
C SER A 219 -20.93 -46.53 6.27
N GLN A 220 -20.86 -47.53 7.15
CA GLN A 220 -21.72 -47.64 8.33
C GLN A 220 -21.29 -46.73 9.50
N ASN A 221 -20.05 -46.23 9.48
CA ASN A 221 -19.57 -45.29 10.49
C ASN A 221 -19.94 -43.86 10.08
N LYS A 222 -20.86 -43.24 10.83
CA LYS A 222 -21.35 -41.87 10.55
C LYS A 222 -20.23 -40.84 10.43
N GLN A 223 -19.21 -40.88 11.30
CA GLN A 223 -18.10 -39.93 11.27
C GLN A 223 -17.23 -40.10 10.02
N ALA A 224 -16.88 -41.34 9.68
CA ALA A 224 -16.11 -41.62 8.46
C ALA A 224 -16.90 -41.20 7.20
N LEU A 225 -18.20 -41.46 7.15
CA LEU A 225 -19.05 -41.08 6.02
C LEU A 225 -19.11 -39.57 5.82
N GLU A 226 -19.31 -38.79 6.90
CA GLU A 226 -19.27 -37.33 6.86
C GLU A 226 -17.91 -36.81 6.40
N GLY A 227 -16.81 -37.35 6.95
CA GLY A 227 -15.45 -36.96 6.56
C GLY A 227 -15.13 -37.28 5.09
N LEU A 228 -15.55 -38.45 4.58
CA LEU A 228 -15.38 -38.83 3.18
C LEU A 228 -16.22 -37.94 2.25
N GLY A 229 -17.46 -37.62 2.65
CA GLY A 229 -18.33 -36.70 1.91
C GLY A 229 -17.73 -35.30 1.80
N ASP A 230 -17.21 -34.77 2.91
CA ASP A 230 -16.52 -33.47 2.93
C ASP A 230 -15.25 -33.48 2.09
N LEU A 231 -14.43 -34.55 2.13
CA LEU A 231 -13.26 -34.66 1.25
C LEU A 231 -13.66 -34.72 -0.23
N LYS A 232 -14.75 -35.43 -0.58
CA LYS A 232 -15.24 -35.46 -1.96
C LYS A 232 -15.59 -34.05 -2.45
N LEU A 233 -16.37 -33.31 -1.67
CA LEU A 233 -16.73 -31.92 -1.98
C LEU A 233 -15.50 -31.01 -2.06
N LEU A 234 -14.52 -31.22 -1.17
CA LEU A 234 -13.25 -30.50 -1.21
C LEU A 234 -12.51 -30.72 -2.53
N PHE A 235 -12.40 -31.96 -3.01
CA PHE A 235 -11.74 -32.26 -4.29
C PHE A 235 -12.46 -31.60 -5.47
N GLU A 236 -13.79 -31.54 -5.48
CA GLU A 236 -14.56 -30.80 -6.50
C GLU A 236 -14.14 -29.31 -6.54
N TYR A 237 -14.03 -28.66 -5.38
CA TYR A 237 -13.57 -27.27 -5.30
C TYR A 237 -12.10 -27.09 -5.67
N LEU A 238 -11.23 -28.04 -5.31
CA LEU A 238 -9.80 -28.01 -5.66
C LEU A 238 -9.58 -28.14 -7.17
N THR A 239 -10.39 -28.94 -7.86
CA THR A 239 -10.40 -29.01 -9.33
C THR A 239 -10.84 -27.68 -9.95
N LEU A 240 -11.87 -27.03 -9.40
CA LEU A 240 -12.28 -25.69 -9.86
C LEU A 240 -11.19 -24.63 -9.64
N PHE A 241 -10.39 -24.77 -8.58
CA PHE A 241 -9.22 -23.93 -8.32
C PHE A 241 -7.97 -24.30 -9.12
N GLY A 242 -8.02 -25.41 -9.88
CA GLY A 242 -6.92 -25.91 -10.71
C GLY A 242 -5.68 -26.28 -9.90
N ILE A 243 -5.87 -26.94 -8.74
CA ILE A 243 -4.77 -27.37 -7.86
C ILE A 243 -4.89 -28.82 -7.40
N ASP A 244 -5.85 -29.58 -7.92
CA ASP A 244 -6.07 -30.99 -7.59
C ASP A 244 -4.85 -31.87 -7.92
N ASP A 245 -4.05 -31.51 -8.93
CA ASP A 245 -2.79 -32.18 -9.28
C ASP A 245 -1.73 -32.12 -8.18
N LYS A 246 -1.82 -31.15 -7.26
CA LYS A 246 -0.91 -30.98 -6.13
C LYS A 246 -1.38 -31.67 -4.86
N ILE A 247 -2.56 -32.28 -4.88
CA ILE A 247 -3.25 -32.73 -3.68
C ILE A 247 -3.27 -34.26 -3.66
N SER A 248 -2.81 -34.84 -2.56
CA SER A 248 -2.79 -36.27 -2.34
C SER A 248 -3.58 -36.62 -1.10
N PHE A 249 -4.68 -37.35 -1.26
CA PHE A 249 -5.38 -37.93 -0.13
C PHE A 249 -4.52 -39.03 0.51
N ASP A 250 -4.08 -38.85 1.75
CA ASP A 250 -3.11 -39.74 2.43
C ASP A 250 -3.59 -40.08 3.85
N LEU A 251 -4.09 -41.30 4.03
CA LEU A 251 -4.60 -41.81 5.32
C LEU A 251 -3.51 -41.88 6.42
N SER A 252 -2.23 -41.91 6.04
CA SER A 252 -1.13 -41.93 7.01
C SER A 252 -0.90 -40.56 7.67
N LEU A 253 -1.49 -39.48 7.13
CA LEU A 253 -1.46 -38.17 7.74
C LEU A 253 -2.33 -38.15 9.00
N ALA A 254 -1.70 -38.29 10.16
CA ALA A 254 -2.29 -38.10 11.47
C ALA A 254 -1.45 -37.10 12.26
N ARG A 255 -1.94 -35.86 12.38
CA ARG A 255 -1.29 -34.79 13.17
C ARG A 255 -2.31 -33.93 13.88
N GLY A 256 -1.90 -33.37 15.04
CA GLY A 256 -2.70 -32.39 15.78
C GLY A 256 -4.05 -32.95 16.27
N LEU A 257 -4.07 -34.23 16.67
CA LEU A 257 -5.28 -34.92 17.12
C LEU A 257 -5.95 -34.25 18.33
N ASP A 258 -5.20 -33.40 19.04
CA ASP A 258 -5.66 -32.68 20.23
C ASP A 258 -6.67 -31.57 19.93
N TYR A 259 -6.68 -31.01 18.71
CA TYR A 259 -7.54 -29.86 18.39
C TYR A 259 -8.17 -29.83 17.00
N TYR A 260 -7.67 -30.58 16.02
CA TYR A 260 -8.34 -30.67 14.71
C TYR A 260 -9.62 -31.52 14.79
N THR A 261 -10.68 -31.06 14.12
CA THR A 261 -12.02 -31.65 14.14
C THR A 261 -12.50 -32.12 12.76
N GLY A 262 -11.83 -31.70 11.67
CA GLY A 262 -12.18 -32.05 10.30
C GLY A 262 -10.94 -32.27 9.43
N VAL A 263 -10.88 -31.60 8.28
CA VAL A 263 -9.75 -31.72 7.34
C VAL A 263 -8.43 -31.37 8.01
N ILE A 264 -7.38 -32.11 7.66
CA ILE A 264 -5.99 -31.87 8.04
C ILE A 264 -5.12 -31.95 6.80
N TYR A 265 -4.10 -31.11 6.72
CA TYR A 265 -3.20 -31.09 5.58
C TYR A 265 -1.76 -30.73 5.94
N GLU A 266 -0.85 -31.26 5.12
CA GLU A 266 0.59 -31.05 5.24
C GLU A 266 1.23 -30.95 3.86
N ALA A 267 1.92 -29.83 3.60
CA ALA A 267 2.76 -29.69 2.41
C ALA A 267 4.17 -30.21 2.68
N VAL A 268 4.64 -31.09 1.78
CA VAL A 268 5.98 -31.63 1.76
C VAL A 268 6.69 -31.26 0.46
N LEU A 269 7.96 -30.90 0.56
CA LEU A 269 8.80 -30.70 -0.63
C LEU A 269 9.20 -32.05 -1.21
N LEU A 270 9.18 -32.14 -2.54
CA LEU A 270 9.57 -33.33 -3.29
C LEU A 270 11.02 -33.20 -3.76
N GLN A 271 11.80 -34.26 -3.59
CA GLN A 271 13.09 -34.39 -4.25
C GLN A 271 12.89 -34.88 -5.69
N MET A 272 13.75 -34.43 -6.60
CA MET A 272 13.82 -35.00 -7.94
C MET A 272 14.24 -36.47 -7.83
N PRO A 273 13.56 -37.41 -8.49
CA PRO A 273 13.93 -38.82 -8.48
C PRO A 273 15.38 -38.97 -8.97
N THR A 274 16.20 -39.68 -8.21
CA THR A 274 17.57 -40.02 -8.62
C THR A 274 17.60 -41.03 -9.77
N GLN A 275 16.50 -41.75 -10.01
CA GLN A 275 16.35 -42.72 -11.09
C GLN A 275 14.95 -42.61 -11.74
N ALA A 276 14.87 -42.93 -13.04
CA ALA A 276 13.60 -42.94 -13.78
C ALA A 276 12.73 -44.12 -13.28
N GLY A 277 11.60 -43.81 -12.63
CA GLY A 277 10.65 -44.78 -12.09
C GLY A 277 10.47 -44.76 -10.56
N GLU A 278 11.26 -43.97 -9.82
CA GLU A 278 11.06 -43.76 -8.39
C GLU A 278 10.04 -42.64 -8.11
N GLU A 279 9.10 -42.91 -7.19
CA GLU A 279 8.18 -41.91 -6.66
C GLU A 279 8.98 -40.79 -5.93
N PRO A 280 8.61 -39.51 -6.09
CA PRO A 280 9.33 -38.41 -5.46
C PRO A 280 9.37 -38.55 -3.93
N LEU A 281 10.57 -38.69 -3.36
CA LEU A 281 10.77 -38.77 -1.92
C LEU A 281 10.52 -37.41 -1.25
N GLY A 282 9.68 -37.41 -0.21
CA GLY A 282 9.36 -36.21 0.57
C GLY A 282 10.53 -35.81 1.48
N VAL A 283 11.13 -34.64 1.24
CA VAL A 283 12.30 -34.16 2.00
C VAL A 283 11.88 -33.52 3.33
N GLY A 284 10.58 -33.24 3.52
CA GLY A 284 9.94 -32.89 4.78
C GLY A 284 9.00 -31.68 4.71
N SER A 285 8.28 -31.45 5.81
CA SER A 285 7.19 -30.47 5.94
C SER A 285 7.64 -29.02 5.76
N VAL A 286 6.84 -28.23 5.04
CA VAL A 286 7.02 -26.78 4.88
C VAL A 286 5.77 -25.98 5.21
N ALA A 287 4.59 -26.61 5.22
CA ALA A 287 3.36 -26.00 5.67
C ALA A 287 2.43 -27.08 6.23
N ALA A 288 1.55 -26.70 7.14
CA ALA A 288 0.52 -27.58 7.68
C ALA A 288 -0.71 -26.78 8.12
N GLY A 289 -1.83 -27.44 8.30
CA GLY A 289 -3.04 -26.82 8.82
C GLY A 289 -4.21 -27.79 8.87
N GLY A 290 -5.40 -27.24 9.07
CA GLY A 290 -6.64 -27.99 9.14
C GLY A 290 -7.77 -27.23 9.83
N ARG A 291 -8.91 -27.91 10.00
CA ARG A 291 -10.13 -27.41 10.62
C ARG A 291 -10.22 -27.77 12.10
N TYR A 292 -10.53 -26.79 12.97
CA TYR A 292 -10.47 -26.91 14.43
C TYR A 292 -11.64 -26.19 15.15
N ASP A 293 -12.87 -26.66 14.93
CA ASP A 293 -14.09 -25.92 15.33
C ASP A 293 -14.34 -25.85 16.85
N GLY A 294 -13.66 -26.69 17.64
CA GLY A 294 -13.82 -26.76 19.09
C GLY A 294 -13.00 -25.74 19.88
N LEU A 295 -11.92 -25.21 19.30
CA LEU A 295 -10.89 -24.52 20.07
C LEU A 295 -11.36 -23.18 20.66
N VAL A 296 -12.17 -22.41 19.92
CA VAL A 296 -12.71 -21.12 20.39
C VAL A 296 -13.69 -21.32 21.54
N GLY A 297 -14.49 -22.38 21.49
CA GLY A 297 -15.46 -22.72 22.54
C GLY A 297 -14.83 -23.01 23.90
N MET A 298 -13.55 -23.40 23.94
CA MET A 298 -12.80 -23.58 25.19
C MET A 298 -12.47 -22.25 25.90
N PHE A 299 -12.49 -21.13 25.18
CA PHE A 299 -12.21 -19.79 25.72
C PHE A 299 -13.47 -18.94 25.91
N ASP A 300 -14.54 -19.25 25.19
CA ASP A 300 -15.81 -18.53 25.33
C ASP A 300 -16.51 -18.97 26.64
N PRO A 301 -16.88 -18.02 27.54
CA PRO A 301 -17.52 -18.36 28.82
C PRO A 301 -18.84 -19.13 28.70
N LYS A 302 -19.51 -19.04 27.55
CA LYS A 302 -20.77 -19.77 27.26
C LYS A 302 -20.54 -21.01 26.42
N GLY A 303 -19.28 -21.38 26.15
CA GLY A 303 -18.94 -22.51 25.29
C GLY A 303 -19.35 -22.34 23.84
N ARG A 304 -19.58 -21.09 23.38
CA ARG A 304 -20.00 -20.82 22.00
C ARG A 304 -18.90 -21.27 21.04
N LYS A 305 -19.24 -22.22 20.16
CA LYS A 305 -18.34 -22.68 19.10
C LYS A 305 -18.26 -21.65 17.99
N VAL A 306 -17.05 -21.43 17.49
CA VAL A 306 -16.77 -20.66 16.28
C VAL A 306 -15.94 -21.57 15.40
N PRO A 307 -16.49 -22.08 14.29
CA PRO A 307 -15.76 -22.93 13.36
C PRO A 307 -14.53 -22.19 12.82
N CYS A 308 -13.41 -22.88 12.70
CA CYS A 308 -12.16 -22.30 12.24
C CYS A 308 -11.43 -23.27 11.34
N VAL A 309 -10.85 -22.77 10.25
CA VAL A 309 -9.89 -23.48 9.42
C VAL A 309 -8.72 -22.57 9.11
N GLY A 310 -7.52 -23.13 9.04
CA GLY A 310 -6.34 -22.33 8.73
C GLY A 310 -5.09 -23.12 8.44
N LEU A 311 -4.03 -22.40 8.12
CA LEU A 311 -2.74 -22.93 7.71
C LEU A 311 -1.62 -22.15 8.39
N SER A 312 -0.47 -22.79 8.54
CA SER A 312 0.78 -22.23 9.03
C SER A 312 1.88 -22.59 8.04
N ILE A 313 2.56 -21.59 7.49
CA ILE A 313 3.77 -21.78 6.68
C ILE A 313 5.00 -21.79 7.59
N GLY A 314 5.75 -22.90 7.57
CA GLY A 314 7.01 -23.08 8.28
C GLY A 314 8.18 -22.44 7.53
N VAL A 315 8.37 -21.14 7.74
CA VAL A 315 9.29 -20.33 6.92
C VAL A 315 10.78 -20.58 7.17
N GLU A 316 11.18 -21.16 8.31
CA GLU A 316 12.60 -21.40 8.61
C GLU A 316 13.28 -22.27 7.56
N ARG A 317 12.59 -23.32 7.11
CA ARG A 317 13.10 -24.22 6.08
C ARG A 317 13.11 -23.54 4.71
N ILE A 318 12.11 -22.72 4.44
CA ILE A 318 11.99 -21.94 3.21
C ILE A 318 13.17 -20.95 3.11
N PHE A 319 13.51 -20.26 4.20
CA PHE A 319 14.66 -19.35 4.22
C PHE A 319 15.96 -20.06 3.83
N SER A 320 16.24 -21.22 4.42
CA SER A 320 17.44 -21.99 4.09
C SER A 320 17.49 -22.43 2.63
N ILE A 321 16.35 -22.83 2.05
CA ILE A 321 16.29 -23.26 0.64
C ILE A 321 16.50 -22.07 -0.30
N VAL A 322 15.87 -20.94 -0.01
CA VAL A 322 16.02 -19.72 -0.83
C VAL A 322 17.45 -19.19 -0.72
N GLU A 323 18.05 -19.19 0.47
CA GLU A 323 19.45 -18.80 0.69
C GLU A 323 20.42 -19.68 -0.11
N GLN A 324 20.28 -21.01 -0.02
CA GLN A 324 21.09 -21.96 -0.78
C GLN A 324 20.93 -21.81 -2.29
N ARG A 325 19.71 -21.54 -2.77
CA ARG A 325 19.45 -21.31 -4.20
C ARG A 325 20.14 -20.03 -4.69
N LEU A 326 20.07 -18.94 -3.92
CA LEU A 326 20.72 -17.67 -4.27
C LEU A 326 22.25 -17.80 -4.26
N GLU A 327 22.80 -18.58 -3.32
CA GLU A 327 24.22 -18.93 -3.31
C GLU A 327 24.64 -19.76 -4.53
N ALA A 328 23.85 -20.76 -4.91
CA ALA A 328 24.12 -21.60 -6.07
C ALA A 328 24.05 -20.83 -7.41
N LEU A 329 23.25 -19.75 -7.48
CA LEU A 329 23.16 -18.87 -8.64
C LEU A 329 24.24 -17.77 -8.66
N GLU A 330 25.11 -17.72 -7.64
CA GLU A 330 26.07 -16.63 -7.40
C GLU A 330 25.42 -15.23 -7.42
N GLU A 331 24.12 -15.15 -7.10
CA GLU A 331 23.36 -13.92 -7.14
C GLU A 331 23.69 -13.07 -5.91
N ARG A 332 24.21 -11.85 -6.12
CA ARG A 332 24.50 -10.92 -5.03
C ARG A 332 23.20 -10.37 -4.44
N VAL A 333 22.85 -10.87 -3.25
CA VAL A 333 21.75 -10.33 -2.45
C VAL A 333 22.13 -8.97 -1.88
N ARG A 334 21.47 -7.91 -2.35
CA ARG A 334 21.61 -6.57 -1.77
C ARG A 334 20.97 -6.50 -0.39
N THR A 335 21.66 -5.85 0.55
CA THR A 335 21.20 -5.65 1.93
C THR A 335 20.73 -4.22 2.20
N THR A 336 20.82 -3.35 1.19
CA THR A 336 20.34 -1.97 1.21
C THR A 336 19.61 -1.67 -0.10
N GLU A 337 18.73 -0.67 -0.06
CA GLU A 337 17.93 -0.23 -1.21
C GLU A 337 18.46 1.06 -1.85
N THR A 338 19.69 1.43 -1.54
CA THR A 338 20.33 2.68 -1.95
C THR A 338 20.43 2.76 -3.47
N GLN A 339 19.89 3.83 -4.04
CA GLN A 339 19.80 4.04 -5.48
C GLN A 339 21.02 4.79 -6.00
N VAL A 340 21.56 5.73 -5.23
CA VAL A 340 22.67 6.59 -5.67
C VAL A 340 23.62 6.93 -4.52
N LEU A 341 24.92 6.88 -4.78
CA LEU A 341 25.94 7.42 -3.88
C LEU A 341 26.35 8.82 -4.35
N VAL A 342 26.30 9.81 -3.47
CA VAL A 342 26.84 11.15 -3.70
C VAL A 342 28.33 11.15 -3.40
N ALA A 343 29.13 11.38 -4.43
CA ALA A 343 30.59 11.27 -4.40
C ALA A 343 31.28 12.55 -4.88
N SER A 344 32.55 12.69 -4.53
CA SER A 344 33.42 13.73 -5.08
C SER A 344 34.86 13.22 -5.19
N ALA A 345 35.57 13.62 -6.24
CA ALA A 345 36.99 13.30 -6.40
C ALA A 345 37.90 14.33 -5.73
N GLN A 346 37.47 15.59 -5.72
CA GLN A 346 38.20 16.72 -5.18
C GLN A 346 37.99 16.87 -3.67
N LYS A 347 38.88 17.64 -3.04
CA LYS A 347 38.85 17.94 -1.59
C LYS A 347 37.88 19.10 -1.31
N LYS A 348 37.52 19.29 -0.03
CA LYS A 348 36.67 20.40 0.46
C LYS A 348 35.24 20.46 -0.13
N LEU A 349 34.75 19.36 -0.70
CA LEU A 349 33.39 19.27 -1.26
C LEU A 349 32.39 18.53 -0.33
N LEU A 350 32.69 18.38 0.96
CA LEU A 350 31.77 17.72 1.89
C LEU A 350 30.44 18.48 1.99
N GLU A 351 30.48 19.80 2.12
CA GLU A 351 29.27 20.63 2.26
C GLU A 351 28.35 20.50 1.04
N GLU A 352 28.92 20.48 -0.16
CA GLU A 352 28.17 20.32 -1.41
C GLU A 352 27.59 18.91 -1.55
N ARG A 353 28.33 17.87 -1.12
CA ARG A 353 27.78 16.51 -1.04
C ARG A 353 26.64 16.41 -0.03
N LEU A 354 26.75 17.08 1.12
CA LEU A 354 25.69 17.13 2.13
C LEU A 354 24.43 17.84 1.61
N LYS A 355 24.58 18.94 0.88
CA LYS A 355 23.46 19.63 0.22
C LYS A 355 22.77 18.71 -0.79
N LEU A 356 23.53 18.11 -1.72
CA LEU A 356 22.96 17.25 -2.76
C LEU A 356 22.29 16.01 -2.17
N VAL A 357 22.90 15.33 -1.18
CA VAL A 357 22.26 14.15 -0.59
C VAL A 357 20.95 14.51 0.11
N SER A 358 20.88 15.68 0.77
CA SER A 358 19.66 16.18 1.39
C SER A 358 18.58 16.47 0.35
N GLU A 359 18.94 17.12 -0.78
CA GLU A 359 18.01 17.37 -1.88
C GLU A 359 17.44 16.06 -2.46
N LEU A 360 18.27 15.03 -2.57
CA LEU A 360 17.83 13.70 -3.03
C LEU A 360 16.89 13.05 -2.02
N TRP A 361 17.17 13.14 -0.72
CA TRP A 361 16.27 12.66 0.33
C TRP A 361 14.93 13.40 0.35
N ASP A 362 14.94 14.73 0.20
CA ASP A 362 13.72 15.55 0.11
C ASP A 362 12.86 15.20 -1.12
N ALA A 363 13.48 14.69 -2.17
CA ALA A 363 12.83 14.15 -3.36
C ALA A 363 12.36 12.69 -3.23
N GLY A 364 12.61 12.04 -2.09
CA GLY A 364 12.27 10.63 -1.85
C GLY A 364 13.22 9.62 -2.49
N ILE A 365 14.41 10.05 -2.93
CA ILE A 365 15.43 9.18 -3.52
C ILE A 365 16.33 8.62 -2.42
N LYS A 366 16.55 7.30 -2.43
CA LYS A 366 17.40 6.60 -1.45
C LYS A 366 18.87 6.85 -1.80
N ALA A 367 19.45 7.90 -1.22
CA ALA A 367 20.82 8.32 -1.47
C ALA A 367 21.74 8.13 -0.25
N GLU A 368 23.04 7.94 -0.48
CA GLU A 368 24.06 7.87 0.57
C GLU A 368 25.29 8.71 0.22
N LEU A 369 26.16 8.97 1.21
CA LEU A 369 27.52 9.48 0.99
C LEU A 369 28.48 8.85 1.99
N LEU A 370 29.76 8.74 1.65
CA LEU A 370 30.77 8.31 2.62
C LEU A 370 31.01 9.41 3.67
N TYR A 371 30.96 9.04 4.95
CA TYR A 371 31.22 9.89 6.11
C TYR A 371 32.71 10.23 6.28
N LYS A 372 33.30 10.79 5.24
CA LYS A 372 34.68 11.28 5.20
C LYS A 372 34.66 12.67 4.59
N LYS A 373 35.49 13.58 5.11
CA LYS A 373 35.63 14.93 4.56
C LYS A 373 36.14 14.88 3.11
N ASN A 374 37.17 14.08 2.85
CA ASN A 374 37.85 13.97 1.56
C ASN A 374 38.04 12.50 1.14
N PRO A 375 36.97 11.78 0.74
CA PRO A 375 37.09 10.41 0.29
C PRO A 375 37.80 10.33 -1.07
N LYS A 376 38.61 9.28 -1.29
CA LYS A 376 39.14 8.97 -2.63
C LYS A 376 38.00 8.46 -3.52
N LEU A 377 37.96 8.86 -4.80
CA LEU A 377 36.92 8.41 -5.74
C LEU A 377 36.92 6.88 -5.88
N LEU A 378 38.10 6.26 -5.98
CA LEU A 378 38.22 4.80 -6.09
C LEU A 378 37.50 4.07 -4.94
N ASN A 379 37.71 4.49 -3.70
CA ASN A 379 37.08 3.88 -2.53
C ASN A 379 35.56 4.08 -2.52
N GLN A 380 35.06 5.16 -3.11
CA GLN A 380 33.62 5.42 -3.26
C GLN A 380 33.00 4.47 -4.29
N LEU A 381 33.67 4.28 -5.43
CA LEU A 381 33.23 3.34 -6.47
C LEU A 381 33.27 1.89 -5.97
N GLN A 382 34.34 1.49 -5.28
CA GLN A 382 34.46 0.17 -4.67
C GLN A 382 33.34 -0.09 -3.66
N TYR A 383 33.01 0.89 -2.82
CA TYR A 383 31.88 0.78 -1.89
C TYR A 383 30.56 0.53 -2.64
N CYS A 384 30.32 1.20 -3.77
CA CYS A 384 29.13 0.94 -4.58
C CYS A 384 29.12 -0.46 -5.20
N GLU A 385 30.26 -0.95 -5.67
CA GLU A 385 30.38 -2.30 -6.23
C GLU A 385 30.13 -3.39 -5.19
N GLU A 386 30.62 -3.19 -3.96
CA GLU A 386 30.42 -4.09 -2.82
C GLU A 386 28.97 -4.06 -2.30
N ALA A 387 28.37 -2.87 -2.17
CA ALA A 387 26.99 -2.69 -1.71
C ALA A 387 25.91 -2.89 -2.80
N GLY A 388 26.33 -3.02 -4.06
CA GLY A 388 25.43 -3.13 -5.22
C GLY A 388 24.65 -1.84 -5.53
N ILE A 389 25.18 -0.67 -5.19
CA ILE A 389 24.55 0.63 -5.49
C ILE A 389 24.69 0.89 -7.00
N PRO A 390 23.59 1.14 -7.73
CA PRO A 390 23.65 1.19 -9.19
C PRO A 390 24.24 2.49 -9.76
N LEU A 391 24.10 3.61 -9.04
CA LEU A 391 24.48 4.94 -9.55
C LEU A 391 25.40 5.71 -8.60
N VAL A 392 26.24 6.56 -9.17
CA VAL A 392 27.08 7.52 -8.43
C VAL A 392 26.90 8.92 -9.00
N ALA A 393 26.49 9.85 -8.16
CA ALA A 393 26.40 11.27 -8.47
C ALA A 393 27.69 11.97 -8.05
N ILE A 394 28.55 12.29 -9.01
CA ILE A 394 29.89 12.83 -8.79
C ILE A 394 29.86 14.37 -8.89
N LEU A 395 30.31 15.01 -7.81
CA LEU A 395 30.53 16.46 -7.72
C LEU A 395 32.00 16.81 -7.93
N GLY A 396 32.21 17.89 -8.68
CA GLY A 396 33.49 18.60 -8.82
C GLY A 396 33.26 20.11 -8.89
N GLU A 397 34.32 20.88 -8.68
CA GLU A 397 34.30 22.34 -8.66
C GLU A 397 33.81 22.94 -9.98
N GLN A 398 34.18 22.32 -11.11
CA GLN A 398 33.74 22.79 -12.43
C GLN A 398 32.27 22.46 -12.65
N GLU A 399 31.85 21.24 -12.30
CA GLU A 399 30.45 20.81 -12.38
C GLU A 399 29.54 21.69 -11.52
N LEU A 400 29.98 22.08 -10.32
CA LEU A 400 29.24 23.00 -9.46
C LEU A 400 29.12 24.40 -10.07
N LYS A 401 30.18 24.91 -10.73
CA LYS A 401 30.14 26.20 -11.45
C LYS A 401 29.20 26.15 -12.64
N ASP A 402 29.23 25.05 -13.38
CA ASP A 402 28.37 24.81 -14.54
C ASP A 402 26.94 24.40 -14.12
N GLY A 403 26.73 24.20 -12.83
CA GLY A 403 25.47 23.79 -12.25
C GLY A 403 25.06 22.38 -12.61
N VAL A 404 25.96 21.51 -13.07
CA VAL A 404 25.68 20.12 -13.48
C VAL A 404 26.14 19.11 -12.42
N VAL A 405 25.69 17.86 -12.55
CA VAL A 405 26.21 16.73 -11.77
C VAL A 405 26.55 15.62 -12.74
N LYS A 406 27.70 14.99 -12.54
CA LYS A 406 28.13 13.86 -13.36
C LYS A 406 27.54 12.57 -12.80
N LEU A 407 26.65 11.93 -13.53
CA LEU A 407 26.04 10.68 -13.14
C LEU A 407 26.79 9.51 -13.78
N ARG A 408 27.24 8.57 -12.96
CA ARG A 408 27.96 7.38 -13.42
C ARG A 408 27.19 6.12 -13.05
N SER A 409 26.99 5.24 -14.03
CA SER A 409 26.53 3.87 -13.77
C SER A 409 27.70 3.05 -13.22
N VAL A 410 27.48 2.35 -12.11
CA VAL A 410 28.51 1.51 -11.48
C VAL A 410 28.76 0.27 -12.33
N THR A 411 27.69 -0.31 -12.88
CA THR A 411 27.76 -1.53 -13.68
C THR A 411 28.31 -1.29 -15.08
N SER A 412 27.74 -0.35 -15.85
CA SER A 412 28.19 -0.08 -17.23
C SER A 412 29.45 0.79 -17.28
N ARG A 413 29.81 1.46 -16.17
CA ARG A 413 30.88 2.46 -16.07
C ARG A 413 30.69 3.66 -16.99
N GLU A 414 29.56 3.76 -17.67
CA GLU A 414 29.19 4.89 -18.51
C GLU A 414 28.94 6.12 -17.64
N GLU A 415 29.42 7.25 -18.12
CA GLU A 415 29.30 8.54 -17.47
C GLU A 415 28.42 9.43 -18.33
N GLN A 416 27.34 9.92 -17.75
CA GLN A 416 26.41 10.85 -18.38
C GLN A 416 26.41 12.16 -17.60
N TRP A 417 26.40 13.26 -18.34
CA TRP A 417 26.22 14.58 -17.76
C TRP A 417 24.73 14.81 -17.58
N CYS A 418 24.27 14.91 -16.33
CA CYS A 418 22.93 15.43 -16.09
C CYS A 418 23.00 16.96 -16.16
N GLU A 419 22.68 17.49 -17.34
CA GLU A 419 22.52 18.92 -17.53
C GLU A 419 21.32 19.41 -16.70
N ARG A 420 21.58 20.39 -15.84
CA ARG A 420 20.55 21.01 -15.00
C ARG A 420 19.76 22.09 -15.76
N VAL A 421 20.09 22.36 -17.03
CA VAL A 421 19.40 23.28 -17.98
C VAL A 421 19.75 22.86 -19.42
N ASN A 422 18.76 22.69 -20.32
CA ASN A 422 19.00 22.42 -21.74
C ASN A 422 19.63 23.67 -22.44
N PRO A 423 20.87 23.60 -22.95
CA PRO A 423 21.60 24.75 -23.49
C PRO A 423 21.00 25.27 -24.81
N GLU A 424 20.44 24.40 -25.64
CA GLU A 424 19.79 24.78 -26.91
C GLU A 424 18.54 25.62 -26.65
N ASN A 425 17.68 25.18 -25.73
CA ASN A 425 16.45 25.91 -25.38
C ASN A 425 16.75 27.24 -24.69
N LYS A 426 17.87 27.35 -23.96
CA LYS A 426 18.34 28.61 -23.37
C LYS A 426 18.88 29.57 -24.44
N ALA A 427 19.72 29.08 -25.35
CA ALA A 427 20.24 29.88 -26.46
C ALA A 427 19.10 30.37 -27.38
N ALA A 428 18.11 29.52 -27.65
CA ALA A 428 16.92 29.87 -28.42
C ALA A 428 16.07 30.96 -27.72
N LEU A 429 15.95 30.91 -26.39
CA LEU A 429 15.29 31.96 -25.62
C LEU A 429 16.02 33.31 -25.74
N GLU A 430 17.34 33.31 -25.61
CA GLU A 430 18.16 34.52 -25.71
C GLU A 430 18.13 35.12 -27.12
N ALA A 431 18.17 34.28 -28.16
CA ALA A 431 18.00 34.70 -29.54
C ALA A 431 16.62 35.33 -29.78
N TRP A 432 15.55 34.65 -29.35
CA TRP A 432 14.18 35.15 -29.50
C TRP A 432 13.95 36.48 -28.79
N VAL A 433 14.51 36.69 -27.60
CA VAL A 433 14.44 37.98 -26.88
C VAL A 433 15.14 39.10 -27.66
N ARG A 434 16.32 38.84 -28.24
CA ARG A 434 17.04 39.82 -29.07
C ARG A 434 16.29 40.16 -30.35
N GLU A 435 15.75 39.16 -31.04
CA GLU A 435 15.05 39.33 -32.32
C GLU A 435 13.70 40.04 -32.15
N THR A 436 12.93 39.69 -31.12
CA THR A 436 11.59 40.24 -30.90
C THR A 436 11.57 41.55 -30.10
N GLY A 437 12.68 41.90 -29.46
CA GLY A 437 12.77 43.05 -28.55
C GLY A 437 11.90 42.90 -27.29
N ILE A 438 11.43 41.69 -26.99
CA ILE A 438 10.52 41.42 -25.86
C ILE A 438 11.29 41.47 -24.55
N ARG A 439 10.86 42.35 -23.63
CA ARG A 439 11.44 42.45 -22.29
C ARG A 439 10.78 41.44 -21.33
N LEU A 440 11.56 40.47 -20.85
CA LEU A 440 11.17 39.55 -19.78
C LEU A 440 11.68 40.05 -18.42
N VAL A 441 10.82 40.09 -17.41
CA VAL A 441 11.17 40.56 -16.05
C VAL A 441 11.02 39.41 -15.06
N GLN A 442 12.08 39.12 -14.31
CA GLN A 442 12.05 38.09 -13.27
C GLN A 442 11.79 38.69 -11.89
N VAL A 443 10.70 38.29 -11.23
CA VAL A 443 10.27 38.78 -9.91
C VAL A 443 9.74 37.62 -9.07
N ASN A 444 10.27 37.43 -7.85
CA ASN A 444 9.78 36.46 -6.86
C ASN A 444 9.57 35.03 -7.40
N GLY A 445 10.55 34.51 -8.16
CA GLY A 445 10.46 33.15 -8.74
C GLY A 445 9.48 33.03 -9.90
N GLN A 446 9.15 34.14 -10.58
CA GLN A 446 8.35 34.16 -11.81
C GLN A 446 9.08 34.97 -12.86
N ARG A 447 9.13 34.50 -14.11
CA ARG A 447 9.59 35.28 -15.26
C ARG A 447 8.37 35.71 -16.07
N LYS A 448 8.25 37.02 -16.28
CA LYS A 448 7.02 37.65 -16.75
C LYS A 448 7.23 38.35 -18.08
N TYR A 449 6.28 38.17 -18.96
CA TYR A 449 6.06 38.96 -20.17
C TYR A 449 4.81 39.82 -20.00
N GLY A 450 4.87 41.09 -20.42
CA GLY A 450 3.74 42.00 -20.41
C GLY A 450 3.37 42.55 -19.01
N GLY A 451 2.09 42.87 -18.85
CA GLY A 451 1.55 43.52 -17.66
C GLY A 451 1.80 45.03 -17.57
N PRO A 452 1.38 45.88 -18.53
CA PRO A 452 0.83 45.61 -19.87
C PRO A 452 1.93 45.38 -20.94
N PRO A 453 1.62 44.77 -22.10
CA PRO A 453 2.59 44.61 -23.18
C PRO A 453 2.89 45.98 -23.86
N PRO A 454 4.05 46.13 -24.54
CA PRO A 454 4.38 47.36 -25.25
C PRO A 454 3.27 47.78 -26.23
N GLY A 455 2.87 49.06 -26.21
CA GLY A 455 1.82 49.60 -27.08
C GLY A 455 0.38 49.24 -26.67
N TRP A 456 0.15 48.76 -25.44
CA TRP A 456 -1.21 48.53 -24.94
C TRP A 456 -1.95 49.84 -24.63
N VAL A 457 -3.15 49.99 -25.20
CA VAL A 457 -4.05 51.11 -24.94
C VAL A 457 -5.35 50.53 -24.37
N GLY A 458 -5.70 50.91 -23.13
CA GLY A 458 -6.92 50.46 -22.44
C GLY A 458 -6.68 49.96 -21.01
N SER A 459 -7.76 49.71 -20.28
CA SER A 459 -7.72 49.21 -18.90
C SER A 459 -7.23 47.75 -18.82
N PRO A 460 -6.74 47.30 -17.65
CA PRO A 460 -6.40 45.90 -17.42
C PRO A 460 -7.58 44.96 -17.71
N PRO A 461 -7.32 43.72 -18.20
CA PRO A 461 -8.38 42.76 -18.48
C PRO A 461 -9.21 42.40 -17.24
N PRO A 462 -10.53 42.14 -17.41
CA PRO A 462 -11.40 41.79 -16.29
C PRO A 462 -11.04 40.43 -15.68
N SER A 463 -11.40 40.20 -14.42
CA SER A 463 -11.22 38.90 -13.75
C SER A 463 -11.90 37.78 -14.55
N GLY A 464 -11.28 36.59 -14.54
CA GLY A 464 -11.66 35.45 -15.37
C GLY A 464 -11.03 35.44 -16.77
N SER A 465 -10.16 36.40 -17.09
CA SER A 465 -9.40 36.44 -18.36
C SER A 465 -8.05 35.71 -18.29
N GLU A 466 -7.80 34.90 -17.26
CA GLU A 466 -6.53 34.20 -17.04
C GLU A 466 -6.73 32.68 -17.07
N VAL A 467 -5.78 31.98 -17.70
CA VAL A 467 -5.71 30.52 -17.75
C VAL A 467 -4.48 30.02 -16.99
N PHE A 468 -4.65 28.85 -16.36
CA PHE A 468 -3.57 28.05 -15.80
C PHE A 468 -3.08 27.07 -16.86
N ILE A 469 -1.76 26.92 -16.95
CA ILE A 469 -1.08 26.04 -17.90
C ILE A 469 -0.23 25.08 -17.06
N GLY A 470 -0.55 23.79 -17.08
CA GLY A 470 0.17 22.72 -16.37
C GLY A 470 0.67 21.64 -17.31
N ARG A 471 1.37 20.65 -16.74
CA ARG A 471 2.07 19.59 -17.50
C ARG A 471 3.10 20.16 -18.48
N LEU A 472 3.77 21.25 -18.12
CA LEU A 472 4.86 21.82 -18.92
C LEU A 472 6.15 21.03 -18.67
N PRO A 473 6.91 20.64 -19.71
CA PRO A 473 8.27 20.16 -19.56
C PRO A 473 9.16 21.24 -18.90
N GLN A 474 10.04 20.83 -17.99
CA GLN A 474 10.85 21.76 -17.18
C GLN A 474 11.90 22.55 -18.00
N ASP A 475 12.20 22.08 -19.20
CA ASP A 475 13.19 22.64 -20.14
C ASP A 475 12.55 23.44 -21.30
N VAL A 476 11.24 23.68 -21.25
CA VAL A 476 10.52 24.53 -22.22
C VAL A 476 10.39 25.95 -21.67
N TYR A 477 10.63 26.96 -22.53
CA TYR A 477 10.64 28.37 -22.14
C TYR A 477 9.70 29.23 -22.99
N GLU A 478 9.68 30.52 -22.69
CA GLU A 478 8.79 31.53 -23.25
C GLU A 478 8.89 31.67 -24.78
N HIS A 479 10.06 31.40 -25.37
CA HIS A 479 10.23 31.44 -26.84
C HIS A 479 9.30 30.47 -27.57
N GLN A 480 8.93 29.35 -26.96
CA GLN A 480 7.93 28.41 -27.50
C GLN A 480 6.52 28.73 -26.99
N LEU A 481 6.39 29.07 -25.70
CA LEU A 481 5.09 29.23 -25.05
C LEU A 481 4.38 30.53 -25.42
N ILE A 482 5.08 31.68 -25.45
CA ILE A 482 4.44 32.97 -25.73
C ILE A 482 3.86 33.01 -27.15
N PRO A 483 4.60 32.63 -28.22
CA PRO A 483 4.04 32.61 -29.56
C PRO A 483 2.84 31.64 -29.70
N LEU A 484 2.92 30.46 -29.06
CA LEU A 484 1.83 29.49 -29.06
C LEU A 484 0.54 30.07 -28.47
N PHE A 485 0.64 30.76 -27.32
CA PHE A 485 -0.53 31.33 -26.66
C PHE A 485 -1.02 32.64 -27.31
N GLN A 486 -0.14 33.39 -27.98
CA GLN A 486 -0.52 34.57 -28.78
C GLN A 486 -1.34 34.20 -30.03
N ARG A 487 -1.13 33.02 -30.62
CA ARG A 487 -1.91 32.55 -31.78
C ARG A 487 -3.42 32.43 -31.49
N VAL A 488 -3.80 32.20 -30.24
CA VAL A 488 -5.21 32.05 -29.85
C VAL A 488 -5.86 33.40 -29.54
N GLY A 489 -5.09 34.39 -29.10
CA GLY A 489 -5.62 35.71 -28.79
C GLY A 489 -4.58 36.64 -28.20
N ARG A 490 -4.95 37.93 -28.13
CA ARG A 490 -4.06 38.98 -27.62
C ARG A 490 -3.77 38.77 -26.13
N LEU A 491 -2.51 38.45 -25.81
CA LEU A 491 -2.01 38.30 -24.43
C LEU A 491 -1.76 39.66 -23.78
N TYR A 492 -2.17 39.78 -22.52
CA TYR A 492 -1.88 40.92 -21.64
C TYR A 492 -0.69 40.64 -20.73
N GLU A 493 -0.60 39.43 -20.16
CA GLU A 493 0.51 39.01 -19.30
C GLU A 493 0.75 37.51 -19.48
N PHE A 494 2.00 37.07 -19.48
CA PHE A 494 2.38 35.66 -19.38
C PHE A 494 3.39 35.49 -18.24
N ARG A 495 3.17 34.51 -17.36
CA ARG A 495 4.01 34.27 -16.18
C ARG A 495 4.46 32.82 -16.15
N LEU A 496 5.74 32.58 -16.40
CA LEU A 496 6.37 31.28 -16.23
C LEU A 496 6.94 31.17 -14.82
N MET A 497 6.61 30.10 -14.11
CA MET A 497 7.06 29.90 -12.74
C MET A 497 8.45 29.26 -12.75
N MET A 498 9.41 29.88 -12.06
CA MET A 498 10.83 29.50 -12.13
C MET A 498 11.33 28.95 -10.80
N THR A 499 12.24 27.98 -10.86
CA THR A 499 13.08 27.58 -9.72
C THR A 499 14.30 28.51 -9.63
N PHE A 500 15.01 28.46 -8.50
CA PHE A 500 16.30 29.15 -8.33
C PHE A 500 17.42 28.54 -9.20
N SER A 501 17.24 27.31 -9.70
CA SER A 501 18.16 26.65 -10.64
C SER A 501 18.01 27.09 -12.10
N GLY A 502 17.01 27.92 -12.44
CA GLY A 502 16.79 28.41 -13.81
C GLY A 502 15.87 27.54 -14.69
N LEU A 503 15.33 26.44 -14.14
CA LEU A 503 14.28 25.63 -14.77
C LEU A 503 12.87 26.19 -14.46
N ASN A 504 11.89 25.83 -15.27
CA ASN A 504 10.49 26.15 -14.94
C ASN A 504 9.89 25.10 -13.98
N ARG A 505 8.89 25.48 -13.18
CA ARG A 505 8.25 24.64 -12.15
C ARG A 505 7.17 23.69 -12.72
N GLY A 506 7.10 23.51 -14.03
CA GLY A 506 6.11 22.68 -14.71
C GLY A 506 4.74 23.32 -14.92
N PHE A 507 4.60 24.64 -14.63
CA PHE A 507 3.37 25.38 -14.86
C PHE A 507 3.58 26.88 -15.12
N ALA A 508 2.60 27.50 -15.79
CA ALA A 508 2.57 28.91 -16.16
C ALA A 508 1.15 29.48 -16.07
N TYR A 509 1.03 30.81 -16.17
CA TYR A 509 -0.24 31.53 -16.28
C TYR A 509 -0.23 32.43 -17.50
N ALA A 510 -1.33 32.46 -18.24
CA ALA A 510 -1.52 33.38 -19.36
C ALA A 510 -2.80 34.20 -19.16
N ARG A 511 -2.67 35.52 -19.15
CA ARG A 511 -3.79 36.47 -19.06
C ARG A 511 -4.05 37.08 -20.43
N TYR A 512 -5.26 36.90 -20.93
CA TYR A 512 -5.73 37.43 -22.19
C TYR A 512 -6.42 38.79 -22.02
N SER A 513 -6.56 39.51 -23.15
CA SER A 513 -7.33 40.75 -23.26
C SER A 513 -8.78 40.66 -22.81
N SER A 514 -9.38 39.46 -22.88
CA SER A 514 -10.79 39.22 -22.59
C SER A 514 -11.04 37.81 -22.06
N ARG A 515 -12.18 37.61 -21.38
CA ARG A 515 -12.67 36.29 -20.94
C ARG A 515 -12.84 35.30 -22.10
N ARG A 516 -13.30 35.81 -23.26
CA ARG A 516 -13.46 35.02 -24.49
C ARG A 516 -12.11 34.49 -24.99
N GLY A 517 -11.05 35.30 -24.91
CA GLY A 517 -9.69 34.86 -25.25
C GLY A 517 -9.18 33.74 -24.34
N ALA A 518 -9.44 33.83 -23.03
CA ALA A 518 -9.10 32.78 -22.08
C ALA A 518 -9.88 31.47 -22.34
N GLN A 519 -11.16 31.56 -22.67
CA GLN A 519 -11.97 30.39 -23.03
C GLN A 519 -11.49 29.74 -24.34
N ALA A 520 -11.16 30.55 -25.35
CA ALA A 520 -10.59 30.06 -26.60
C ALA A 520 -9.26 29.32 -26.35
N ALA A 521 -8.39 29.86 -25.47
CA ALA A 521 -7.14 29.20 -25.10
C ALA A 521 -7.36 27.83 -24.44
N ILE A 522 -8.37 27.70 -23.58
CA ILE A 522 -8.72 26.39 -22.99
C ILE A 522 -9.21 25.44 -24.07
N ALA A 523 -10.11 25.88 -24.95
CA ALA A 523 -10.67 25.03 -25.99
C ALA A 523 -9.63 24.57 -27.03
N THR A 524 -8.67 25.42 -27.37
CA THR A 524 -7.70 25.16 -28.44
C THR A 524 -6.38 24.54 -27.96
N LEU A 525 -5.91 24.90 -26.77
CA LEU A 525 -4.57 24.51 -26.28
C LEU A 525 -4.59 23.41 -25.22
N HIS A 526 -5.77 23.04 -24.70
CA HIS A 526 -5.88 21.86 -23.84
C HIS A 526 -5.53 20.59 -24.64
N ASN A 527 -4.64 19.76 -24.10
CA ASN A 527 -4.03 18.59 -24.75
C ASN A 527 -3.21 18.89 -26.01
N HIS A 528 -2.78 20.15 -26.21
CA HIS A 528 -1.86 20.49 -27.29
C HIS A 528 -0.53 19.75 -27.09
N GLN A 529 -0.05 19.08 -28.14
CA GLN A 529 1.19 18.31 -28.11
C GLN A 529 2.39 19.22 -28.33
N LEU A 530 3.17 19.43 -27.29
CA LEU A 530 4.39 20.25 -27.36
C LEU A 530 5.62 19.42 -27.77
N ARG A 531 5.61 18.13 -27.42
CA ARG A 531 6.59 17.10 -27.82
C ARG A 531 5.87 15.76 -27.98
N PRO A 532 6.42 14.78 -28.72
CA PRO A 532 5.92 13.41 -28.69
C PRO A 532 5.87 12.96 -27.22
N SER A 533 4.70 12.51 -26.75
CA SER A 533 4.36 12.15 -25.35
C SER A 533 4.07 13.28 -24.33
N CYS A 534 4.09 14.57 -24.71
CA CYS A 534 3.77 15.67 -23.79
C CYS A 534 2.55 16.50 -24.24
N GLN A 535 1.46 16.44 -23.45
CA GLN A 535 0.22 17.16 -23.67
C GLN A 535 -0.01 18.23 -22.60
N LEU A 536 -0.23 19.48 -23.04
CA LEU A 536 -0.51 20.58 -22.13
C LEU A 536 -1.84 20.39 -21.38
N LEU A 537 -1.88 20.81 -20.11
CA LEU A 537 -3.13 21.05 -19.39
C LEU A 537 -3.41 22.54 -19.42
N VAL A 538 -4.43 23.00 -20.14
CA VAL A 538 -4.91 24.38 -20.07
C VAL A 538 -6.29 24.38 -19.42
N CYS A 539 -6.46 25.15 -18.35
CA CYS A 539 -7.74 25.28 -17.64
C CYS A 539 -7.91 26.69 -17.04
N ARG A 540 -9.08 26.97 -16.49
CA ARG A 540 -9.38 28.30 -15.91
C ARG A 540 -8.51 28.57 -14.69
N SER A 541 -7.85 29.73 -14.63
CA SER A 541 -7.10 30.15 -13.44
C SER A 541 -8.06 30.45 -12.28
N THR A 542 -7.76 29.95 -11.08
CA THR A 542 -8.55 30.21 -9.86
C THR A 542 -7.80 31.17 -8.96
N GLU A 543 -8.36 32.36 -8.73
CA GLU A 543 -7.81 33.33 -7.77
C GLU A 543 -8.06 32.84 -6.33
N LYS A 544 -6.99 32.60 -5.56
CA LYS A 544 -7.08 32.15 -4.16
C LYS A 544 -7.20 33.37 -3.24
N CYS A 545 -8.42 33.86 -3.00
CA CYS A 545 -8.67 35.05 -2.19
C CYS A 545 -9.19 34.76 -0.77
N GLU A 546 -9.27 33.49 -0.38
CA GLU A 546 -9.90 33.04 0.86
C GLU A 546 -8.92 32.20 1.70
N LEU A 547 -8.82 32.52 2.99
CA LEU A 547 -8.01 31.80 3.98
C LEU A 547 -8.88 31.21 5.08
N THR A 548 -8.40 30.15 5.70
CA THR A 548 -8.97 29.56 6.91
C THR A 548 -7.97 29.65 8.06
N VAL A 549 -8.42 30.10 9.23
CA VAL A 549 -7.64 30.16 10.47
C VAL A 549 -8.30 29.23 11.48
N ASP A 550 -7.70 28.07 11.71
CA ASP A 550 -8.22 27.03 12.61
C ASP A 550 -7.49 27.03 13.95
N GLY A 551 -8.11 26.46 14.99
CA GLY A 551 -7.56 26.43 16.35
C GLY A 551 -7.91 27.65 17.20
N LEU A 552 -8.99 28.37 16.87
CA LEU A 552 -9.46 29.51 17.68
C LEU A 552 -10.25 29.03 18.90
N PRO A 553 -10.17 29.72 20.05
CA PRO A 553 -10.89 29.33 21.26
C PRO A 553 -12.42 29.47 21.07
N PRO A 554 -13.23 28.56 21.64
CA PRO A 554 -14.68 28.55 21.45
C PRO A 554 -15.39 29.77 22.07
N SER A 555 -14.73 30.48 22.99
CA SER A 555 -15.20 31.72 23.60
C SER A 555 -14.86 32.99 22.80
N LEU A 556 -14.22 32.86 21.63
CA LEU A 556 -13.80 34.01 20.83
C LEU A 556 -14.97 34.64 20.08
N ASN A 557 -15.12 35.96 20.24
CA ASN A 557 -16.16 36.74 19.58
C ASN A 557 -15.60 37.42 18.33
N ARG A 558 -16.46 37.68 17.34
CA ARG A 558 -16.09 38.34 16.06
C ARG A 558 -15.37 39.67 16.25
N SER A 559 -15.76 40.47 17.25
CA SER A 559 -15.17 41.77 17.55
C SER A 559 -13.70 41.66 17.98
N THR A 560 -13.39 40.68 18.85
CA THR A 560 -12.04 40.41 19.34
C THR A 560 -11.14 39.88 18.22
N LEU A 561 -11.70 39.02 17.36
CA LEU A 561 -11.00 38.53 16.16
C LEU A 561 -10.66 39.67 15.20
N LEU A 562 -11.58 40.61 14.96
CA LEU A 562 -11.32 41.76 14.08
C LEU A 562 -10.24 42.69 14.63
N LEU A 563 -10.19 42.92 15.95
CA LEU A 563 -9.10 43.65 16.60
C LEU A 563 -7.75 42.94 16.41
N ALA A 564 -7.72 41.61 16.57
CA ALA A 564 -6.50 40.83 16.34
C ALA A 564 -6.04 40.83 14.87
N LEU A 565 -6.97 40.97 13.92
CA LEU A 565 -6.69 41.01 12.48
C LEU A 565 -6.48 42.44 11.93
N GLN A 566 -6.60 43.47 12.76
CA GLN A 566 -6.41 44.89 12.39
C GLN A 566 -5.06 45.17 11.68
N PRO A 567 -3.93 44.53 12.04
CA PRO A 567 -2.65 44.72 11.35
C PRO A 567 -2.64 44.25 9.88
N LEU A 568 -3.60 43.42 9.45
CA LEU A 568 -3.67 42.90 8.07
C LEU A 568 -4.18 43.95 7.05
N GLY A 569 -4.59 45.12 7.52
CA GLY A 569 -5.01 46.26 6.70
C GLY A 569 -6.45 46.17 6.15
N PRO A 570 -6.92 47.21 5.43
CA PRO A 570 -8.31 47.35 4.96
C PRO A 570 -8.71 46.39 3.82
N CYS A 571 -7.86 45.43 3.46
CA CYS A 571 -8.07 44.53 2.32
C CYS A 571 -8.96 43.30 2.65
N LEU A 572 -9.30 43.11 3.92
CA LEU A 572 -10.18 42.05 4.42
C LEU A 572 -11.64 42.46 4.19
N GLN A 573 -12.34 41.75 3.31
CA GLN A 573 -13.73 42.04 2.93
C GLN A 573 -14.74 41.35 3.84
N GLU A 574 -14.43 40.14 4.27
CA GLU A 574 -15.37 39.31 5.02
C GLU A 574 -14.63 38.44 6.03
N THR A 575 -15.19 38.36 7.24
CA THR A 575 -14.69 37.53 8.34
C THR A 575 -15.86 36.81 8.96
N LEU A 576 -15.78 35.49 8.98
CA LEU A 576 -16.82 34.61 9.49
C LEU A 576 -16.23 33.57 10.44
N LEU A 577 -16.82 33.42 11.62
CA LEU A 577 -16.45 32.41 12.62
C LEU A 577 -17.43 31.23 12.55
N LEU A 578 -16.89 30.01 12.52
CA LEU A 578 -17.64 28.77 12.44
C LEU A 578 -17.07 27.72 13.42
N PRO A 579 -17.86 26.71 13.81
CA PRO A 579 -17.32 25.55 14.55
C PRO A 579 -16.31 24.78 13.68
N SER A 580 -15.17 24.40 14.26
CA SER A 580 -14.16 23.61 13.56
C SER A 580 -14.66 22.17 13.30
N PRO A 581 -14.35 21.53 12.15
CA PRO A 581 -14.78 20.16 11.85
C PRO A 581 -14.08 19.05 12.65
N GLY A 582 -13.15 19.40 13.55
CA GLY A 582 -12.34 18.46 14.34
C GLY A 582 -13.07 17.90 15.58
N SER A 583 -12.40 16.98 16.30
CA SER A 583 -12.94 16.32 17.51
C SER A 583 -12.86 17.16 18.80
N ALA A 584 -12.21 18.32 18.77
CA ALA A 584 -12.06 19.23 19.90
C ALA A 584 -12.98 20.47 19.75
N PRO A 585 -13.45 21.09 20.85
CA PRO A 585 -14.29 22.28 20.80
C PRO A 585 -13.45 23.51 20.42
N SER A 586 -13.14 23.67 19.13
CA SER A 586 -12.43 24.82 18.57
C SER A 586 -13.27 25.51 17.48
N GLN A 587 -12.92 26.76 17.19
CA GLN A 587 -13.51 27.56 16.12
C GLN A 587 -12.54 27.71 14.94
N ILE A 588 -13.09 27.91 13.75
CA ILE A 588 -12.39 28.23 12.52
C ILE A 588 -12.90 29.55 11.95
N ALA A 589 -12.00 30.45 11.59
CA ALA A 589 -12.33 31.70 10.92
C ALA A 589 -12.07 31.62 9.43
N LEU A 590 -13.07 31.98 8.62
CA LEU A 590 -12.95 32.19 7.18
C LEU A 590 -12.70 33.67 6.91
N LEU A 591 -11.59 33.97 6.22
CA LEU A 591 -11.16 35.31 5.86
C LEU A 591 -11.20 35.47 4.34
N LYS A 592 -11.93 36.46 3.84
CA LYS A 592 -12.02 36.77 2.41
C LYS A 592 -11.37 38.10 2.11
N PHE A 593 -10.49 38.14 1.13
CA PHE A 593 -9.76 39.33 0.73
C PHE A 593 -10.17 39.80 -0.66
N SER A 594 -9.99 41.09 -0.92
CA SER A 594 -10.31 41.71 -2.21
C SER A 594 -9.41 41.23 -3.37
N THR A 595 -8.20 40.75 -3.06
CA THR A 595 -7.24 40.28 -4.07
C THR A 595 -6.43 39.10 -3.56
N HIS A 596 -5.95 38.24 -4.48
CA HIS A 596 -5.04 37.15 -4.13
C HIS A 596 -3.75 37.65 -3.46
N ARG A 597 -3.23 38.81 -3.90
CA ARG A 597 -2.05 39.45 -3.29
C ARG A 597 -2.31 39.81 -1.83
N ALA A 598 -3.47 40.39 -1.52
CA ALA A 598 -3.84 40.70 -0.15
C ALA A 598 -3.97 39.43 0.72
N ALA A 599 -4.62 38.38 0.19
CA ALA A 599 -4.71 37.11 0.89
C ALA A 599 -3.34 36.45 1.13
N ALA A 600 -2.44 36.51 0.14
CA ALA A 600 -1.10 35.92 0.25
C ALA A 600 -0.23 36.66 1.27
N MET A 601 -0.29 38.00 1.26
CA MET A 601 0.39 38.83 2.26
C MET A 601 -0.16 38.59 3.67
N ALA A 602 -1.49 38.48 3.80
CA ALA A 602 -2.12 38.19 5.07
C ALA A 602 -1.73 36.81 5.61
N LYS A 603 -1.71 35.78 4.73
CA LYS A 603 -1.23 34.45 5.10
C LYS A 603 0.23 34.48 5.57
N LYS A 604 1.09 35.21 4.85
CA LYS A 604 2.51 35.35 5.21
C LYS A 604 2.66 36.00 6.60
N ALA A 605 1.97 37.11 6.82
CA ALA A 605 2.01 37.83 8.10
C ALA A 605 1.52 36.95 9.28
N LEU A 606 0.45 36.18 9.08
CA LEU A 606 -0.10 35.30 10.11
C LEU A 606 0.75 34.06 10.41
N VAL A 607 1.55 33.58 9.44
CA VAL A 607 2.39 32.38 9.59
C VAL A 607 3.79 32.72 10.10
N GLU A 608 4.41 33.80 9.63
CA GLU A 608 5.79 34.16 9.99
C GLU A 608 5.89 34.94 11.32
N GLY A 609 4.80 35.59 11.78
CA GLY A 609 4.78 36.45 12.97
C GLY A 609 4.73 35.75 14.33
N GLN A 610 5.12 34.47 14.42
CA GLN A 610 4.68 33.50 15.45
C GLN A 610 3.16 33.31 15.36
N SER A 611 2.73 32.12 14.94
CA SER A 611 1.33 31.76 14.65
C SER A 611 0.45 31.68 15.90
N ARG A 612 0.44 32.74 16.71
CA ARG A 612 -0.43 32.92 17.86
C ARG A 612 -1.42 34.04 17.58
N LEU A 613 -2.69 33.71 17.45
CA LEU A 613 -3.77 34.69 17.33
C LEU A 613 -4.58 34.65 18.63
N CYS A 614 -4.78 35.80 19.27
CA CYS A 614 -5.46 35.88 20.56
C CYS A 614 -4.81 35.00 21.67
N GLY A 615 -3.49 34.79 21.62
CA GLY A 615 -2.73 33.99 22.59
C GLY A 615 -2.61 32.49 22.26
N GLU A 616 -3.44 31.97 21.36
CA GLU A 616 -3.54 30.56 20.99
C GLU A 616 -2.80 30.24 19.69
N GLN A 617 -2.23 29.03 19.59
CA GLN A 617 -1.56 28.59 18.37
C GLN A 617 -2.58 28.27 17.27
N VAL A 618 -2.51 28.99 16.15
CA VAL A 618 -3.47 28.87 15.04
C VAL A 618 -2.84 28.27 13.78
N ALA A 619 -3.64 27.52 13.03
CA ALA A 619 -3.27 26.98 11.72
C ALA A 619 -3.89 27.82 10.60
N VAL A 620 -3.06 28.42 9.74
CA VAL A 620 -3.52 29.28 8.64
C VAL A 620 -3.31 28.60 7.28
N GLU A 621 -4.41 28.25 6.64
CA GLU A 621 -4.43 27.56 5.35
C GLU A 621 -5.18 28.36 4.27
N TRP A 622 -4.97 27.97 3.01
CA TRP A 622 -5.84 28.42 1.91
C TRP A 622 -7.17 27.66 2.01
N LEU A 623 -8.30 28.33 1.78
CA LEU A 623 -9.60 27.65 1.80
C LEU A 623 -9.62 26.50 0.79
N LYS A 624 -9.75 25.28 1.29
CA LYS A 624 -9.87 24.07 0.48
C LYS A 624 -11.28 23.99 -0.12
N PRO A 625 -11.45 23.49 -1.36
CA PRO A 625 -12.76 23.38 -2.02
C PRO A 625 -13.80 22.62 -1.19
N ASP A 626 -13.37 21.54 -0.52
CA ASP A 626 -14.23 20.69 0.30
C ASP A 626 -14.78 21.45 1.53
N LEU A 627 -13.93 22.25 2.18
CA LEU A 627 -14.33 23.12 3.30
C LEU A 627 -15.25 24.25 2.82
N LYS A 628 -14.99 24.83 1.63
CA LYS A 628 -15.85 25.86 1.03
C LYS A 628 -17.26 25.33 0.78
N GLN A 629 -17.39 24.08 0.36
CA GLN A 629 -18.68 23.43 0.16
C GLN A 629 -19.37 23.12 1.50
N HIS A 630 -18.63 22.66 2.51
CA HIS A 630 -19.13 22.44 3.86
C HIS A 630 -19.67 23.73 4.51
N PHE A 631 -18.94 24.84 4.40
CA PHE A 631 -19.36 26.13 4.94
C PHE A 631 -20.55 26.73 4.19
N ARG A 632 -20.66 26.52 2.87
CA ARG A 632 -21.87 26.89 2.11
C ARG A 632 -23.12 26.18 2.63
N GLN A 633 -22.99 24.95 3.12
CA GLN A 633 -24.09 24.19 3.71
C GLN A 633 -24.43 24.67 5.14
N GLN A 634 -23.45 25.15 5.91
CA GLN A 634 -23.65 25.68 7.27
C GLN A 634 -24.17 27.13 7.32
N LEU A 635 -23.76 27.98 6.36
CA LEU A 635 -24.13 29.41 6.31
C LEU A 635 -25.48 29.68 5.65
N ALA A 636 -26.07 28.67 5.02
CA ALA A 636 -27.47 28.70 4.64
C ALA A 636 -28.32 28.63 5.93
N GLY A 637 -28.50 29.79 6.57
CA GLY A 637 -29.48 30.00 7.63
C GLY A 637 -30.93 29.73 7.15
N PRO A 638 -31.92 29.83 8.04
CA PRO A 638 -33.15 29.00 8.11
C PRO A 638 -34.22 29.24 7.03
N SER A 639 -33.85 29.57 5.79
CA SER A 639 -34.76 29.65 4.64
C SER A 639 -34.78 28.37 3.79
N LEU A 640 -34.07 27.32 4.21
CA LEU A 640 -34.16 25.96 3.64
C LEU A 640 -34.48 24.90 4.70
N ARG A 641 -35.23 25.27 5.74
CA ARG A 641 -36.10 24.30 6.42
C ARG A 641 -37.42 24.24 5.67
N PHE A 642 -37.81 23.02 5.34
CA PHE A 642 -39.05 22.60 4.67
C PHE A 642 -39.07 22.72 3.14
N LEU A 643 -38.56 21.66 2.50
CA LEU A 643 -39.49 20.64 2.03
C LEU A 643 -39.14 19.30 2.72
N ARG A 644 -39.64 19.13 3.95
CA ARG A 644 -40.33 17.86 4.21
C ARG A 644 -41.40 17.82 3.13
N PRO A 645 -41.46 16.79 2.28
CA PRO A 645 -42.54 16.72 1.34
C PRO A 645 -43.82 16.70 2.16
N ASP A 646 -44.64 17.72 1.98
CA ASP A 646 -46.04 17.61 2.30
C ASP A 646 -46.53 16.36 1.56
N GLY A 647 -47.24 15.47 2.26
CA GLY A 647 -47.69 14.18 1.71
C GLY A 647 -48.56 14.29 0.45
N SER A 648 -48.86 15.50 0.02
CA SER A 648 -49.63 15.88 -1.15
C SER A 648 -48.78 16.25 -2.39
N GLN A 649 -47.50 16.62 -2.27
CA GLN A 649 -46.67 16.99 -3.43
C GLN A 649 -45.83 15.85 -4.02
N LEU A 650 -45.63 14.76 -3.27
CA LEU A 650 -45.07 13.51 -3.80
C LEU A 650 -46.08 12.72 -4.66
N ALA A 651 -47.34 13.14 -4.68
CA ALA A 651 -48.38 12.59 -5.55
C ALA A 651 -48.35 13.20 -6.96
N GLN A 652 -47.81 14.41 -7.15
CA GLN A 652 -47.85 15.11 -8.45
C GLN A 652 -46.55 15.00 -9.26
N SER A 653 -45.41 14.69 -8.66
CA SER A 653 -44.16 14.38 -9.39
C SER A 653 -44.03 12.91 -9.79
N ARG A 654 -44.84 12.01 -9.19
CA ARG A 654 -45.04 10.63 -9.69
C ARG A 654 -45.78 10.57 -11.04
N ALA A 655 -46.38 11.68 -11.49
CA ALA A 655 -47.20 11.71 -12.70
C ALA A 655 -46.47 12.14 -13.98
N ARG A 656 -45.14 12.38 -13.96
CA ARG A 656 -44.38 12.81 -15.17
C ARG A 656 -43.12 12.01 -15.53
N LEU A 657 -42.88 10.88 -14.87
CA LEU A 657 -41.89 9.89 -15.30
C LEU A 657 -42.58 8.53 -15.30
N GLY A 658 -43.03 8.10 -16.47
CA GLY A 658 -43.64 6.78 -16.66
C GLY A 658 -42.65 5.68 -16.26
N SER A 659 -43.06 4.85 -15.30
CA SER A 659 -42.62 3.47 -14.94
C SER A 659 -41.16 3.01 -15.09
N GLN A 660 -40.18 3.85 -15.41
CA GLN A 660 -38.78 3.48 -15.60
C GLN A 660 -37.89 4.30 -14.66
N GLY A 661 -37.12 3.63 -13.81
CA GLY A 661 -36.22 4.26 -12.83
C GLY A 661 -35.15 5.16 -13.45
N ALA A 662 -34.58 6.07 -12.66
CA ALA A 662 -33.62 7.09 -13.10
C ALA A 662 -32.43 6.53 -13.90
N ARG A 663 -31.99 5.31 -13.56
CA ARG A 663 -30.91 4.63 -14.27
C ARG A 663 -31.29 4.16 -15.68
N ALA A 664 -32.51 3.67 -15.87
CA ALA A 664 -33.03 3.33 -17.19
C ALA A 664 -33.17 4.59 -18.06
N ALA A 665 -33.65 5.70 -17.47
CA ALA A 665 -33.74 6.98 -18.16
C ALA A 665 -32.36 7.53 -18.58
N LEU A 666 -31.32 7.41 -17.73
CA LEU A 666 -29.96 7.78 -18.11
C LEU A 666 -29.43 6.91 -19.26
N GLN A 667 -29.68 5.61 -19.21
CA GLN A 667 -29.25 4.69 -20.26
C GLN A 667 -29.93 5.00 -21.60
N LEU A 668 -31.23 5.32 -21.58
CA LEU A 668 -31.98 5.74 -22.76
C LEU A 668 -31.48 7.09 -23.32
N LEU A 669 -31.13 8.04 -22.44
CA LEU A 669 -30.53 9.31 -22.84
C LEU A 669 -29.17 9.10 -23.53
N CYS A 670 -28.29 8.29 -22.92
CA CYS A 670 -26.97 7.99 -23.50
C CYS A 670 -27.08 7.24 -24.84
N GLN A 671 -28.04 6.33 -24.98
CA GLN A 671 -28.34 5.65 -26.26
C GLN A 671 -28.85 6.64 -27.32
N ARG A 672 -29.78 7.53 -26.97
CA ARG A 672 -30.29 8.56 -27.88
C ARG A 672 -29.19 9.52 -28.35
N MET A 673 -28.22 9.80 -27.49
CA MET A 673 -27.07 10.67 -27.80
C MET A 673 -25.88 9.92 -28.39
N LYS A 674 -26.00 8.60 -28.68
CA LYS A 674 -24.91 7.74 -29.20
C LYS A 674 -23.64 7.76 -28.34
N LEU A 675 -23.76 7.95 -27.03
CA LEU A 675 -22.61 8.02 -26.11
C LEU A 675 -22.22 6.66 -25.49
N GLY A 676 -22.90 5.57 -25.83
CA GLY A 676 -22.66 4.25 -25.23
C GLY A 676 -23.25 4.11 -23.81
N SER A 677 -23.27 2.89 -23.28
CA SER A 677 -23.94 2.59 -21.99
C SER A 677 -23.12 3.11 -20.79
N PRO A 678 -23.75 3.78 -19.81
CA PRO A 678 -23.07 4.26 -18.60
C PRO A 678 -22.60 3.09 -17.72
N VAL A 679 -21.32 3.07 -17.36
CA VAL A 679 -20.71 2.09 -16.46
C VAL A 679 -20.47 2.74 -15.10
N PHE A 680 -21.00 2.14 -14.03
CA PHE A 680 -20.94 2.68 -12.68
C PHE A 680 -19.94 1.93 -11.81
N LEU A 681 -19.02 2.68 -11.21
CA LEU A 681 -18.16 2.26 -10.12
C LEU A 681 -18.63 2.96 -8.85
N THR A 682 -18.83 2.21 -7.77
CA THR A 682 -19.24 2.78 -6.48
C THR A 682 -18.47 2.09 -5.36
N LYS A 683 -18.03 2.87 -4.36
CA LYS A 683 -17.33 2.38 -3.18
C LYS A 683 -17.92 3.03 -1.93
N CYS A 684 -18.43 2.23 -0.99
CA CYS A 684 -18.87 2.74 0.30
C CYS A 684 -17.65 3.23 1.10
N LEU A 685 -17.71 4.46 1.61
CA LEU A 685 -16.66 5.11 2.39
C LEU A 685 -16.96 5.12 3.90
N GLY A 686 -18.16 4.73 4.32
CA GLY A 686 -18.56 4.66 5.74
C GLY A 686 -19.99 5.12 5.99
N THR A 687 -20.44 4.94 7.23
CA THR A 687 -21.74 5.36 7.73
C THR A 687 -21.66 6.66 8.51
N GLY A 688 -22.59 7.57 8.25
CA GLY A 688 -22.82 8.79 9.01
C GLY A 688 -23.99 8.61 9.99
N PRO A 689 -24.25 9.60 10.86
CA PRO A 689 -25.37 9.56 11.78
C PRO A 689 -26.73 9.45 11.06
N ALA A 690 -27.70 8.77 11.70
CA ALA A 690 -29.08 8.58 11.22
C ALA A 690 -29.25 7.73 9.94
N GLY A 691 -28.43 6.69 9.74
CA GLY A 691 -28.65 5.70 8.66
C GLY A 691 -28.19 6.16 7.27
N TRP A 692 -27.37 7.21 7.21
CA TRP A 692 -26.78 7.71 5.97
C TRP A 692 -25.50 6.97 5.64
N HIS A 693 -25.36 6.52 4.41
CA HIS A 693 -24.16 5.87 3.89
C HIS A 693 -23.49 6.76 2.86
N ARG A 694 -22.18 6.96 2.99
CA ARG A 694 -21.38 7.75 2.04
C ARG A 694 -20.78 6.84 0.99
N PHE A 695 -21.01 7.15 -0.28
CA PHE A 695 -20.40 6.46 -1.40
C PHE A 695 -19.52 7.40 -2.19
N TRP A 696 -18.33 6.93 -2.57
CA TRP A 696 -17.62 7.45 -3.73
C TRP A 696 -18.17 6.79 -4.98
N TYR A 697 -18.32 7.55 -6.06
CA TYR A 697 -18.74 7.03 -7.34
C TYR A 697 -17.86 7.53 -8.49
N GLN A 698 -17.81 6.74 -9.55
CA GLN A 698 -17.33 7.14 -10.86
C GLN A 698 -18.22 6.52 -11.94
N VAL A 699 -18.76 7.33 -12.84
CA VAL A 699 -19.57 6.90 -13.97
C VAL A 699 -18.83 7.22 -15.27
N VAL A 700 -18.55 6.17 -16.03
CA VAL A 700 -17.90 6.28 -17.33
C VAL A 700 -18.98 6.13 -18.41
N ILE A 701 -19.13 7.13 -19.25
CA ILE A 701 -19.97 7.06 -20.46
C ILE A 701 -19.00 7.07 -21.64
N PRO A 702 -18.90 6.00 -22.45
CA PRO A 702 -17.86 5.85 -23.48
C PRO A 702 -17.70 7.03 -24.45
N GLY A 703 -18.79 7.69 -24.83
CA GLY A 703 -18.80 8.86 -25.72
C GLY A 703 -18.63 10.19 -25.00
N HIS A 704 -18.55 10.22 -23.68
CA HIS A 704 -18.28 11.43 -22.90
C HIS A 704 -16.79 11.52 -22.56
N PRO A 705 -16.11 12.64 -22.84
CA PRO A 705 -14.64 12.73 -22.80
C PRO A 705 -14.04 12.61 -21.40
N VAL A 706 -14.82 12.79 -20.34
CA VAL A 706 -14.37 12.75 -18.95
C VAL A 706 -15.35 11.92 -18.11
N PRO A 707 -14.86 11.01 -17.25
CA PRO A 707 -15.74 10.28 -16.34
C PRO A 707 -16.29 11.20 -15.25
N PHE A 708 -17.53 10.99 -14.84
CA PHE A 708 -18.17 11.74 -13.76
C PHE A 708 -17.80 11.09 -12.43
N SER A 709 -17.13 11.79 -11.53
CA SER A 709 -16.78 11.26 -10.21
C SER A 709 -17.18 12.21 -9.09
N GLY A 710 -17.50 11.64 -7.93
CA GLY A 710 -17.96 12.43 -6.80
C GLY A 710 -18.24 11.60 -5.56
N LEU A 711 -18.78 12.27 -4.54
CA LEU A 711 -19.29 11.66 -3.33
C LEU A 711 -20.80 11.85 -3.30
N ILE A 712 -21.54 10.81 -2.88
CA ILE A 712 -22.99 10.87 -2.68
C ILE A 712 -23.36 10.25 -1.34
N TRP A 713 -24.38 10.81 -0.71
CA TRP A 713 -24.98 10.28 0.50
C TRP A 713 -26.33 9.67 0.17
N VAL A 714 -26.56 8.44 0.60
CA VAL A 714 -27.85 7.74 0.45
C VAL A 714 -28.33 7.23 1.79
N VAL A 715 -29.63 7.28 2.01
CA VAL A 715 -30.29 6.63 3.16
C VAL A 715 -30.74 5.25 2.70
N LEU A 716 -30.37 4.22 3.46
CA LEU A 716 -30.87 2.87 3.22
C LEU A 716 -32.11 2.67 4.09
N ALA A 717 -33.28 2.61 3.46
CA ALA A 717 -34.51 2.30 4.14
C ALA A 717 -34.62 0.77 4.22
N SER A 718 -34.34 0.22 5.40
CA SER A 718 -34.33 -1.22 5.76
C SER A 718 -33.10 -2.04 5.34
N ASP A 719 -32.83 -3.08 6.12
CA ASP A 719 -31.60 -3.91 6.15
C ASP A 719 -31.37 -4.77 4.88
N TRP A 720 -32.23 -4.65 3.87
CA TRP A 720 -32.21 -5.49 2.66
C TRP A 720 -31.97 -4.72 1.35
N GLN A 721 -31.73 -3.40 1.41
CA GLN A 721 -31.40 -2.63 0.19
C GLN A 721 -29.89 -2.63 -0.07
N ASN A 722 -29.49 -3.10 -1.26
CA ASN A 722 -28.11 -2.99 -1.72
C ASN A 722 -27.76 -1.50 -1.91
N GLY A 723 -27.03 -0.92 -0.95
CA GLY A 723 -26.74 0.51 -0.96
C GLY A 723 -25.94 1.01 -2.16
N HIS A 724 -25.24 0.11 -2.87
CA HIS A 724 -24.62 0.44 -4.14
C HIS A 724 -25.64 0.69 -5.25
N GLU A 725 -26.76 -0.03 -5.29
CA GLU A 725 -27.80 0.19 -6.30
C GLU A 725 -28.56 1.49 -6.02
N VAL A 726 -28.86 1.78 -4.75
CA VAL A 726 -29.46 3.07 -4.33
C VAL A 726 -28.51 4.23 -4.68
N ALA A 727 -27.20 4.07 -4.46
CA ALA A 727 -26.21 5.06 -4.87
C ALA A 727 -26.15 5.24 -6.39
N LYS A 728 -26.21 4.16 -7.18
CA LYS A 728 -26.23 4.24 -8.65
C LYS A 728 -27.49 4.94 -9.17
N ASP A 729 -28.65 4.69 -8.58
CA ASP A 729 -29.89 5.36 -8.96
C ASP A 729 -29.87 6.84 -8.61
N ALA A 730 -29.39 7.20 -7.41
CA ALA A 730 -29.23 8.59 -6.99
C ALA A 730 -28.22 9.35 -7.87
N VAL A 731 -27.08 8.72 -8.22
CA VAL A 731 -26.10 9.28 -9.16
C VAL A 731 -26.71 9.42 -10.56
N SER A 732 -27.55 8.46 -10.99
CA SER A 732 -28.20 8.53 -12.31
C SER A 732 -29.16 9.72 -12.40
N ALA A 733 -29.91 10.01 -11.34
CA ALA A 733 -30.77 11.19 -11.26
C ALA A 733 -29.96 12.49 -11.37
N GLN A 734 -28.85 12.58 -10.63
CA GLN A 734 -27.94 13.74 -10.67
C GLN A 734 -27.32 13.96 -12.06
N LEU A 735 -26.96 12.87 -12.76
CA LEU A 735 -26.40 12.94 -14.10
C LEU A 735 -27.43 13.28 -15.16
N LEU A 736 -28.69 12.85 -15.00
CA LEU A 736 -29.78 13.25 -15.89
C LEU A 736 -30.01 14.76 -15.85
N GLU A 737 -30.00 15.38 -14.68
CA GLU A 737 -30.08 16.85 -14.54
C GLU A 737 -28.88 17.51 -15.22
N THR A 738 -27.67 17.03 -14.96
CA THR A 738 -26.44 17.61 -15.53
C THR A 738 -26.39 17.51 -17.07
N LEU A 739 -26.78 16.36 -17.63
CA LEU A 739 -26.80 16.12 -19.08
C LEU A 739 -28.02 16.76 -19.77
N SER A 740 -29.10 17.02 -19.04
CA SER A 740 -30.28 17.73 -19.58
C SER A 740 -30.12 19.25 -19.55
N GLU A 741 -29.48 19.84 -18.53
CA GLU A 741 -29.12 21.26 -18.49
C GLU A 741 -28.10 21.64 -19.59
N SER A 742 -27.29 20.66 -20.00
CA SER A 742 -26.39 20.77 -21.14
C SER A 742 -27.12 21.03 -22.48
N ARG A 743 -28.45 20.81 -22.57
CA ARG A 743 -29.24 21.10 -23.78
C ARG A 743 -29.54 22.57 -23.99
N THR A 744 -29.60 23.38 -22.93
CA THR A 744 -29.95 24.81 -23.08
C THR A 744 -28.81 25.69 -23.59
N SER A 745 -27.58 25.17 -23.72
CA SER A 745 -26.42 25.94 -24.18
C SER A 745 -25.80 25.45 -25.49
N LEU A 746 -26.28 24.36 -26.08
CA LEU A 746 -25.61 23.75 -27.23
C LEU A 746 -26.36 23.79 -28.56
N TRP A 747 -27.65 24.14 -28.63
CA TRP A 747 -28.42 24.17 -29.89
C TRP A 747 -29.36 25.39 -29.97
N SER A 748 -28.90 26.48 -30.59
CA SER A 748 -29.79 27.40 -31.30
C SER A 748 -29.81 26.97 -32.77
N PRO A 749 -30.98 26.67 -33.38
CA PRO A 749 -31.04 26.16 -34.74
C PRO A 749 -30.73 27.27 -35.75
N GLY A 750 -29.71 27.05 -36.57
CA GLY A 750 -29.55 27.77 -37.83
C GLY A 750 -30.72 27.42 -38.74
N ALA A 751 -31.37 28.46 -39.26
CA ALA A 751 -32.36 28.35 -40.32
C ALA A 751 -31.72 27.72 -41.56
N GLU A 752 -32.26 26.59 -42.01
CA GLU A 752 -32.22 26.18 -43.41
C GLU A 752 -33.65 26.24 -43.93
N ALA A 753 -33.98 27.33 -44.60
CA ALA A 753 -35.07 27.36 -45.57
C ALA A 753 -34.43 27.09 -46.94
N GLY A 754 -34.81 25.99 -47.55
CA GLY A 754 -34.43 25.68 -48.92
C GLY A 754 -35.25 26.44 -49.95
N ILE A 755 -34.64 26.47 -51.14
CA ILE A 755 -35.25 26.52 -52.49
C ILE A 755 -35.27 27.89 -53.19
N MET A 756 -34.41 27.92 -54.22
CA MET A 756 -34.29 28.83 -55.36
C MET A 756 -35.61 29.36 -55.95
N VAL A 757 -35.57 30.57 -56.52
CA VAL A 757 -35.78 30.88 -57.97
C VAL A 757 -35.74 32.41 -58.18
N LYS A 758 -35.16 32.81 -59.33
CA LYS A 758 -35.27 34.08 -60.11
C LYS A 758 -36.23 35.15 -59.53
N GLN A 759 -35.90 36.43 -59.51
CA GLN A 759 -35.23 37.28 -60.50
C GLN A 759 -34.66 38.52 -59.80
#